data_AF-A0A4S2JAX5-F1
#
_entry.id   AF-A0A4S2JAX5-F1
#
_cell.length_a   1.000
_cell.length_b   1.000
_cell.length_c   1.000
_cell.angle_alpha   90.00
_cell.angle_beta   90.00
_cell.angle_gamma   90.00
#
_symmetry.space_group_name_H-M   'P 1'
#
loop_
_entity.id
_entity.type
_entity.pdbx_description
1 polymer ?
#
loop_
_entity_poly.entity_id
_entity_poly.type
_entity_poly.pdbx_seq_one_letter_code
_entity_poly.pdbx_strand_id
1 'polypeptide(L)'
;MKRPTAPRVPNGRVCRRTACAIGSAALLAPLLLTPLTDDDAPEQRLQVAFTDAAHDFHVPRSVLMSVSYVQTRWDAHPGSPSVAGGYGPMHLVDTSRFPAASPTPGVQGGGALQPSAGAAGAPAARPDGVLAGRSVKPADLQRAARLTDAPAGRLRTDATANVRGGAALLAATQQQLGKPLSDNPADWWEAVERFPGTPDVSSAATYANDVFSVIRKGAHRTTAEGQEVSLPASPSVRSHTVRTEKPQHAKGTECPAEVACDWLAAPYEEIDDDGDYGNHDLADRPRDQKIDYIVIHDTEAKLSSMFQTVQDPTEVSWHYSIRSSDGHVTQHIQTKDEAWHSGNQYVNARSIGIEHEGFLRQPGTWFTEQMYRTSARLVRYLAKKYDIPLDRQHIFGHDNVPSPTGDSIPDMHDDPGPFWDWRHYFDLLGAPLKATAGPNSDMVTILPDYATHSPKFTGCLKPGAPCPKHGSSAVRMYTRPDAKAPLVQDPGRHPDGGDSTLDVDDLGARASAGQTFAVAERRGDWTAVWYQGRKAWFKNPKKQATAVGAAGKMVTPKEGLDEIPVFGRALPEEDAYPEGMEGEPEAPLPYHFRAGQRYVTEGTIDSSFVPRSAFVDSPEPVVRGDETYYQIQFDHRIAYVRAGDVDVVGSAVAAGPSSAPQGGSTGN
;
A
#
# COMPACT_ATOMS: atom_id res chain seq x y z
N MET A 1 42.57 34.34 15.48
CA MET A 1 42.19 35.68 16.00
C MET A 1 41.58 36.52 14.86
N LYS A 2 41.09 37.73 15.18
CA LYS A 2 40.34 38.70 14.34
C LYS A 2 40.79 38.84 12.87
N ARG A 3 39.83 39.00 11.93
CA ARG A 3 39.99 39.73 10.65
C ARG A 3 40.11 41.25 10.94
N PRO A 4 40.92 42.02 10.20
CA PRO A 4 40.40 42.94 9.13
C PRO A 4 41.41 43.08 7.95
N THR A 5 41.28 43.83 6.84
CA THR A 5 40.21 44.58 6.11
C THR A 5 40.64 44.74 4.63
N ALA A 6 39.75 45.21 3.73
CA ALA A 6 40.08 45.60 2.35
C ALA A 6 40.10 47.14 2.15
N PRO A 7 40.73 47.67 1.08
CA PRO A 7 40.43 49.00 0.53
C PRO A 7 39.94 49.01 -0.94
N ARG A 8 39.61 50.21 -1.45
CA ARG A 8 38.73 50.49 -2.61
C ARG A 8 39.40 50.71 -3.98
N VAL A 9 38.55 50.66 -5.02
CA VAL A 9 38.73 51.11 -6.42
C VAL A 9 38.76 52.66 -6.52
N PRO A 10 39.25 53.24 -7.64
CA PRO A 10 38.44 54.25 -8.37
C PRO A 10 38.53 54.24 -9.92
N ASN A 11 37.39 54.56 -10.57
CA ASN A 11 37.13 55.34 -11.81
C ASN A 11 38.10 55.30 -13.03
N GLY A 12 37.66 55.37 -14.31
CA GLY A 12 36.31 55.51 -14.91
C GLY A 12 36.26 56.56 -16.06
N ARG A 13 35.51 56.27 -17.16
CA ARG A 13 35.04 57.16 -18.27
C ARG A 13 33.98 56.38 -19.08
N VAL A 14 32.75 56.84 -19.38
CA VAL A 14 32.27 58.00 -20.18
C VAL A 14 32.47 57.81 -21.70
N CYS A 15 31.49 57.98 -22.62
CA CYS A 15 30.01 57.88 -22.57
C CYS A 15 29.43 57.94 -24.02
N ARG A 16 28.24 57.33 -24.27
CA ARG A 16 27.32 57.56 -25.43
C ARG A 16 27.85 57.50 -26.88
N ARG A 17 27.19 56.65 -27.70
CA ARG A 17 26.29 57.12 -28.78
C ARG A 17 25.31 56.02 -29.21
N THR A 18 24.20 56.42 -29.81
CA THR A 18 23.03 55.58 -30.15
C THR A 18 22.96 55.29 -31.65
N ALA A 19 22.59 54.06 -32.01
CA ALA A 19 21.97 53.75 -33.31
C ALA A 19 21.21 52.41 -33.21
N CYS A 20 20.01 52.34 -33.78
CA CYS A 20 19.27 51.09 -34.00
C CYS A 20 19.09 50.91 -35.51
N ALA A 21 19.39 49.72 -36.04
CA ALA A 21 18.96 49.32 -37.38
C ALA A 21 18.80 47.80 -37.47
N ILE A 22 17.65 47.39 -38.02
CA ILE A 22 17.18 46.02 -38.26
C ILE A 22 18.08 45.30 -39.29
N GLY A 23 18.24 43.98 -39.17
CA GLY A 23 18.90 43.18 -40.22
C GLY A 23 19.02 41.69 -39.90
N SER A 24 17.96 40.91 -40.15
CA SER A 24 18.00 39.44 -40.00
C SER A 24 18.57 38.76 -41.24
N ALA A 25 19.68 38.03 -41.08
CA ALA A 25 20.19 37.06 -42.06
C ALA A 25 20.84 35.89 -41.32
N ALA A 26 20.64 34.66 -41.80
CA ALA A 26 21.07 33.45 -41.09
C ALA A 26 22.55 33.10 -41.36
N LEU A 27 23.23 32.61 -40.32
CA LEU A 27 24.47 31.85 -40.44
C LEU A 27 24.35 30.56 -39.63
N LEU A 28 24.53 29.43 -40.30
CA LEU A 28 24.56 28.10 -39.69
C LEU A 28 25.88 27.92 -38.94
N ALA A 29 25.82 27.84 -37.60
CA ALA A 29 26.91 27.35 -36.80
C ALA A 29 26.80 25.82 -36.65
N PRO A 30 27.88 25.04 -36.87
CA PRO A 30 27.84 23.60 -36.66
C PRO A 30 27.70 23.29 -35.17
N LEU A 31 26.68 22.49 -34.82
CA LEU A 31 26.56 21.89 -33.49
C LEU A 31 27.69 20.89 -33.30
N LEU A 32 28.73 21.31 -32.56
CA LEU A 32 29.74 20.41 -32.04
C LEU A 32 29.10 19.48 -31.02
N LEU A 33 28.83 18.25 -31.45
CA LEU A 33 28.51 17.14 -30.57
C LEU A 33 29.68 16.91 -29.62
N THR A 34 29.57 17.41 -28.39
CA THR A 34 30.39 16.93 -27.27
C THR A 34 30.09 15.45 -27.07
N PRO A 35 31.09 14.56 -27.09
CA PRO A 35 30.85 13.15 -26.76
C PRO A 35 30.33 13.06 -25.32
N LEU A 36 29.36 12.16 -25.11
CA LEU A 36 28.94 11.78 -23.75
C LEU A 36 30.14 11.15 -23.03
N THR A 37 30.36 11.57 -21.79
CA THR A 37 31.39 11.03 -20.91
C THR A 37 30.92 9.73 -20.26
N ASP A 38 31.82 8.76 -20.07
CA ASP A 38 31.51 7.40 -19.58
C ASP A 38 30.87 7.31 -18.16
N ASP A 39 30.71 8.43 -17.45
CA ASP A 39 30.14 8.48 -16.09
C ASP A 39 28.65 8.08 -16.01
N ASP A 40 27.88 8.11 -17.12
CA ASP A 40 26.47 7.65 -17.15
C ASP A 40 26.33 6.11 -17.12
N ALA A 41 27.40 5.37 -17.42
CA ALA A 41 27.37 3.92 -17.60
C ALA A 41 26.97 3.07 -16.36
N PRO A 42 27.19 3.48 -15.09
CA PRO A 42 26.81 2.69 -13.93
C PRO A 42 25.30 2.63 -13.68
N GLU A 43 24.58 3.73 -13.94
CA GLU A 43 23.17 3.93 -13.54
C GLU A 43 22.17 3.42 -14.59
N GLN A 44 22.58 3.37 -15.87
CA GLN A 44 21.74 2.89 -16.98
C GLN A 44 21.97 1.41 -17.34
N ARG A 45 22.78 0.66 -16.57
CA ARG A 45 23.18 -0.73 -16.94
C ARG A 45 21.97 -1.66 -17.13
N LEU A 46 20.94 -1.55 -16.30
CA LEU A 46 19.71 -2.32 -16.46
C LEU A 46 18.90 -1.91 -17.72
N GLN A 47 18.89 -0.62 -18.05
CA GLN A 47 18.24 -0.10 -19.27
C GLN A 47 18.92 -0.59 -20.56
N VAL A 48 20.25 -0.76 -20.53
CA VAL A 48 21.05 -1.41 -21.59
C VAL A 48 20.74 -2.90 -21.64
N ALA A 49 20.76 -3.62 -20.50
CA ALA A 49 20.46 -5.05 -20.44
C ALA A 49 19.09 -5.42 -21.05
N PHE A 50 18.06 -4.60 -20.84
CA PHE A 50 16.76 -4.76 -21.52
C PHE A 50 16.82 -4.56 -23.03
N THR A 51 17.72 -3.71 -23.52
CA THR A 51 17.89 -3.44 -24.96
C THR A 51 18.63 -4.59 -25.64
N ASP A 52 19.72 -5.07 -25.04
CA ASP A 52 20.51 -6.18 -25.56
C ASP A 52 19.72 -7.50 -25.56
N ALA A 53 18.97 -7.77 -24.48
CA ALA A 53 18.14 -8.97 -24.39
C ALA A 53 16.91 -8.92 -25.33
N ALA A 54 16.35 -7.73 -25.57
CA ALA A 54 15.29 -7.55 -26.56
C ALA A 54 15.77 -7.86 -27.98
N HIS A 55 16.96 -7.35 -28.34
CA HIS A 55 17.62 -7.64 -29.62
C HIS A 55 17.92 -9.14 -29.78
N ASP A 56 18.69 -9.73 -28.87
CA ASP A 56 19.20 -11.10 -29.05
C ASP A 56 18.09 -12.16 -29.12
N PHE A 57 17.04 -12.01 -28.31
CA PHE A 57 15.91 -12.94 -28.28
C PHE A 57 14.73 -12.51 -29.16
N HIS A 58 14.87 -11.40 -29.91
CA HIS A 58 13.84 -10.84 -30.79
C HIS A 58 12.49 -10.63 -30.06
N VAL A 59 12.55 -10.13 -28.82
CA VAL A 59 11.40 -9.80 -27.98
C VAL A 59 11.27 -8.27 -27.97
N PRO A 60 10.09 -7.67 -28.26
CA PRO A 60 9.95 -6.22 -28.21
C PRO A 60 10.34 -5.66 -26.84
N ARG A 61 11.26 -4.69 -26.81
CA ARG A 61 11.81 -4.15 -25.55
C ARG A 61 10.72 -3.68 -24.59
N SER A 62 9.62 -3.12 -25.10
CA SER A 62 8.46 -2.71 -24.30
C SER A 62 7.75 -3.89 -23.62
N VAL A 63 7.64 -5.05 -24.26
CA VAL A 63 7.09 -6.28 -23.65
C VAL A 63 8.02 -6.74 -22.54
N LEU A 64 9.32 -6.89 -22.83
CA LEU A 64 10.31 -7.39 -21.86
C LEU A 64 10.39 -6.48 -20.60
N MET A 65 10.48 -5.17 -20.80
CA MET A 65 10.48 -4.20 -19.70
C MET A 65 9.17 -4.20 -18.92
N SER A 66 8.01 -4.35 -19.57
CA SER A 66 6.72 -4.34 -18.88
C SER A 66 6.45 -5.62 -18.10
N VAL A 67 6.90 -6.78 -18.60
CA VAL A 67 6.92 -8.05 -17.86
C VAL A 67 7.74 -7.88 -16.59
N SER A 68 8.96 -7.34 -16.69
CA SER A 68 9.80 -7.07 -15.51
C SER A 68 9.17 -6.07 -14.54
N TYR A 69 8.52 -5.02 -15.04
CA TYR A 69 7.85 -4.03 -14.20
C TYR A 69 6.70 -4.63 -13.39
N VAL A 70 5.88 -5.51 -13.99
CA VAL A 70 4.75 -6.18 -13.31
C VAL A 70 5.22 -7.31 -12.39
N GLN A 71 6.47 -7.78 -12.51
CA GLN A 71 7.05 -8.77 -11.61
C GLN A 71 7.78 -8.15 -10.39
N THR A 72 8.55 -7.08 -10.59
CA THR A 72 9.45 -6.51 -9.56
C THR A 72 9.58 -4.98 -9.58
N ARG A 73 8.81 -4.26 -10.41
CA ARG A 73 9.02 -2.81 -10.68
C ARG A 73 10.46 -2.49 -11.17
N TRP A 74 11.14 -3.48 -11.77
CA TRP A 74 12.56 -3.52 -12.16
C TRP A 74 13.60 -3.73 -11.05
N ASP A 75 13.22 -3.95 -9.79
CA ASP A 75 14.19 -4.24 -8.72
C ASP A 75 14.84 -5.63 -8.90
N ALA A 76 16.11 -5.76 -8.49
CA ALA A 76 16.94 -6.93 -8.79
C ALA A 76 17.23 -7.83 -7.58
N HIS A 77 17.20 -7.31 -6.36
CA HIS A 77 17.36 -8.05 -5.09
C HIS A 77 18.43 -9.16 -5.13
N PRO A 78 19.69 -8.85 -5.50
CA PRO A 78 20.68 -9.83 -5.96
C PRO A 78 21.00 -10.90 -4.91
N GLY A 79 20.66 -12.15 -5.20
CA GLY A 79 20.85 -13.32 -4.32
C GLY A 79 19.68 -13.63 -3.38
N SER A 80 18.73 -12.71 -3.24
CA SER A 80 17.53 -12.87 -2.41
C SER A 80 16.33 -13.30 -3.27
N PRO A 81 15.63 -14.40 -2.93
CA PRO A 81 14.37 -14.74 -3.55
C PRO A 81 13.19 -14.02 -2.89
N SER A 82 12.10 -13.83 -3.64
CA SER A 82 10.76 -13.67 -3.07
C SER A 82 10.30 -14.96 -2.36
N VAL A 83 9.18 -14.92 -1.61
CA VAL A 83 8.54 -16.13 -1.07
C VAL A 83 8.31 -17.22 -2.12
N ALA A 84 8.03 -16.84 -3.37
CA ALA A 84 7.79 -17.73 -4.49
C ALA A 84 9.07 -18.41 -5.05
N GLY A 85 10.25 -18.11 -4.48
CA GLY A 85 11.53 -18.56 -5.03
C GLY A 85 11.96 -17.83 -6.30
N GLY A 86 11.35 -16.68 -6.59
CA GLY A 86 11.63 -15.83 -7.76
C GLY A 86 12.82 -14.90 -7.52
N TYR A 87 13.74 -14.85 -8.48
CA TYR A 87 14.95 -14.02 -8.42
C TYR A 87 15.01 -12.97 -9.53
N GLY A 88 15.60 -11.81 -9.24
CA GLY A 88 15.98 -10.77 -10.21
C GLY A 88 14.81 -10.06 -10.90
N PRO A 89 15.09 -9.09 -11.81
CA PRO A 89 14.05 -8.23 -12.38
C PRO A 89 12.94 -8.97 -13.13
N MET A 90 13.21 -10.16 -13.68
CA MET A 90 12.23 -11.00 -14.36
C MET A 90 11.47 -11.96 -13.43
N HIS A 91 11.81 -12.00 -12.13
CA HIS A 91 11.28 -12.91 -11.12
C HIS A 91 11.33 -14.39 -11.61
N LEU A 92 12.54 -14.84 -11.93
CA LEU A 92 12.78 -16.20 -12.42
C LEU A 92 12.73 -17.18 -11.25
N VAL A 93 11.76 -18.09 -11.27
CA VAL A 93 11.45 -19.00 -10.17
C VAL A 93 12.35 -20.22 -10.21
N ASP A 94 13.07 -20.48 -9.13
CA ASP A 94 13.95 -21.64 -9.01
C ASP A 94 13.22 -22.84 -8.37
N THR A 95 12.42 -23.55 -9.19
CA THR A 95 11.62 -24.70 -8.73
C THR A 95 12.47 -25.89 -8.25
N SER A 96 13.81 -25.83 -8.37
CA SER A 96 14.73 -26.83 -7.81
C SER A 96 15.06 -26.58 -6.33
N ARG A 97 14.81 -25.36 -5.83
CA ARG A 97 15.00 -24.96 -4.43
C ARG A 97 13.69 -24.67 -3.73
N PHE A 98 12.71 -24.18 -4.48
CA PHE A 98 11.36 -23.87 -4.02
C PHE A 98 10.36 -24.67 -4.86
N PRO A 99 10.10 -25.95 -4.53
CA PRO A 99 9.01 -26.69 -5.14
C PRO A 99 7.71 -25.89 -4.99
N ALA A 100 6.87 -25.86 -6.02
CA ALA A 100 5.55 -25.26 -5.89
C ALA A 100 4.79 -25.94 -4.75
N ALA A 101 4.15 -25.16 -3.88
CA ALA A 101 3.26 -25.71 -2.87
C ALA A 101 2.21 -26.58 -3.57
N SER A 102 1.94 -27.77 -3.02
CA SER A 102 0.81 -28.57 -3.46
C SER A 102 -0.47 -27.72 -3.38
N PRO A 103 -1.41 -27.84 -4.34
CA PRO A 103 -2.72 -27.26 -4.13
C PRO A 103 -3.28 -27.80 -2.82
N THR A 104 -3.86 -26.91 -2.01
CA THR A 104 -4.56 -27.30 -0.78
C THR A 104 -5.58 -28.40 -1.10
N PRO A 105 -5.65 -29.49 -0.31
CA PRO A 105 -6.70 -30.48 -0.49
C PRO A 105 -8.06 -29.76 -0.44
N GLY A 106 -8.86 -29.90 -1.49
CA GLY A 106 -10.19 -29.28 -1.54
C GLY A 106 -11.00 -29.76 -0.34
N VAL A 107 -11.28 -28.85 0.60
CA VAL A 107 -11.90 -29.18 1.88
C VAL A 107 -13.31 -29.70 1.61
N GLN A 108 -13.48 -31.02 1.73
CA GLN A 108 -14.79 -31.63 1.77
C GLN A 108 -15.47 -31.13 3.06
N GLY A 109 -16.68 -30.58 2.94
CA GLY A 109 -17.40 -30.03 4.08
C GLY A 109 -17.51 -31.05 5.21
N GLY A 110 -16.97 -30.70 6.39
CA GLY A 110 -17.11 -31.50 7.59
C GLY A 110 -18.57 -31.52 8.04
N GLY A 111 -19.07 -32.68 8.47
CA GLY A 111 -20.43 -32.79 9.00
C GLY A 111 -21.13 -34.11 8.71
N ALA A 112 -20.78 -35.16 9.47
CA ALA A 112 -21.72 -36.23 9.85
C ALA A 112 -21.11 -37.18 10.90
N LEU A 113 -21.47 -36.99 12.17
CA LEU A 113 -21.77 -38.14 13.02
C LEU A 113 -23.00 -38.86 12.43
N GLN A 114 -23.10 -40.17 12.60
CA GLN A 114 -24.20 -40.95 12.01
C GLN A 114 -25.56 -40.52 12.59
N PRO A 115 -26.60 -40.45 11.75
CA PRO A 115 -27.68 -41.41 11.95
C PRO A 115 -28.26 -42.06 10.67
N SER A 116 -28.85 -43.23 10.92
CA SER A 116 -29.72 -44.08 10.08
C SER A 116 -30.32 -43.55 8.76
N ALA A 117 -29.96 -44.23 7.66
CA ALA A 117 -30.81 -44.75 6.59
C ALA A 117 -32.02 -43.93 6.07
N GLY A 118 -31.84 -43.31 4.90
CA GLY A 118 -32.92 -42.86 4.00
C GLY A 118 -32.36 -42.64 2.59
N ALA A 119 -33.05 -43.06 1.52
CA ALA A 119 -32.47 -43.11 0.17
C ALA A 119 -33.25 -42.29 -0.87
N ALA A 120 -32.56 -41.39 -1.59
CA ALA A 120 -32.84 -41.03 -2.99
C ALA A 120 -31.77 -40.07 -3.57
N GLY A 121 -31.47 -40.19 -4.88
CA GLY A 121 -31.12 -39.04 -5.73
C GLY A 121 -29.68 -38.50 -5.73
N ALA A 122 -28.68 -39.32 -6.11
CA ALA A 122 -27.36 -38.80 -6.46
C ALA A 122 -27.39 -38.04 -7.82
N PRO A 123 -26.93 -36.78 -7.91
CA PRO A 123 -26.72 -36.10 -9.19
C PRO A 123 -25.54 -36.74 -9.94
N ALA A 124 -25.69 -36.93 -11.25
CA ALA A 124 -24.63 -37.54 -12.06
C ALA A 124 -23.38 -36.66 -12.14
N ALA A 125 -22.19 -37.29 -12.11
CA ALA A 125 -20.92 -36.62 -12.34
C ALA A 125 -20.92 -35.94 -13.73
N ARG A 126 -20.44 -34.69 -13.78
CA ARG A 126 -20.18 -34.00 -15.05
C ARG A 126 -18.92 -34.57 -15.69
N PRO A 127 -18.87 -34.73 -17.02
CA PRO A 127 -17.73 -35.35 -17.69
C PRO A 127 -16.51 -34.40 -17.72
N ASP A 128 -15.33 -34.95 -17.44
CA ASP A 128 -14.05 -34.26 -17.65
C ASP A 128 -13.88 -33.89 -19.13
N GLY A 129 -13.77 -32.59 -19.41
CA GLY A 129 -13.67 -32.09 -20.78
C GLY A 129 -13.00 -30.72 -20.88
N VAL A 130 -12.30 -30.51 -21.98
CA VAL A 130 -11.70 -29.23 -22.45
C VAL A 130 -10.43 -28.74 -21.73
N LEU A 131 -10.23 -28.93 -20.41
CA LEU A 131 -9.07 -28.33 -19.72
C LEU A 131 -7.73 -29.10 -19.87
N ALA A 132 -7.72 -30.29 -20.45
CA ALA A 132 -6.53 -31.11 -20.64
C ALA A 132 -5.61 -30.60 -21.78
N GLY A 133 -4.88 -29.50 -21.55
CA GLY A 133 -3.94 -28.97 -22.55
C GLY A 133 -2.98 -27.86 -22.10
N ARG A 134 -3.30 -27.08 -21.06
CA ARG A 134 -2.38 -26.06 -20.52
C ARG A 134 -1.32 -26.71 -19.61
N SER A 135 -0.15 -27.06 -20.17
CA SER A 135 1.03 -27.34 -19.35
C SER A 135 1.57 -26.02 -18.80
N VAL A 136 1.16 -25.69 -17.58
CA VAL A 136 1.54 -24.44 -16.92
C VAL A 136 2.75 -24.67 -16.01
N LYS A 137 3.78 -23.84 -16.20
CA LYS A 137 4.94 -23.72 -15.30
C LYS A 137 5.28 -22.23 -15.19
N PRO A 138 5.77 -21.75 -14.04
CA PRO A 138 6.28 -20.39 -13.91
C PRO A 138 7.53 -20.17 -14.79
N ALA A 139 8.04 -18.95 -14.78
CA ALA A 139 9.29 -18.55 -15.42
C ALA A 139 10.53 -19.27 -14.83
N ASP A 140 10.65 -20.57 -15.10
CA ASP A 140 11.65 -21.49 -14.52
C ASP A 140 13.09 -21.00 -14.80
N LEU A 141 13.80 -20.66 -13.71
CA LEU A 141 15.19 -20.23 -13.72
C LEU A 141 16.12 -21.30 -14.33
N GLN A 142 15.81 -22.58 -14.16
CA GLN A 142 16.59 -23.68 -14.73
C GLN A 142 16.37 -23.80 -16.24
N ARG A 143 15.16 -23.55 -16.75
CA ARG A 143 14.86 -23.44 -18.19
C ARG A 143 15.52 -22.20 -18.78
N ALA A 144 15.45 -21.06 -18.09
CA ALA A 144 16.15 -19.84 -18.50
C ALA A 144 17.66 -20.08 -18.65
N ALA A 145 18.30 -20.64 -17.61
CA ALA A 145 19.72 -20.99 -17.60
C ALA A 145 20.13 -21.86 -18.80
N ARG A 146 19.34 -22.88 -19.14
CA ARG A 146 19.56 -23.74 -20.32
C ARG A 146 19.35 -23.02 -21.65
N LEU A 147 18.38 -22.11 -21.75
CA LEU A 147 18.10 -21.35 -22.98
C LEU A 147 19.14 -20.24 -23.24
N THR A 148 19.84 -19.75 -22.21
CA THR A 148 20.86 -18.70 -22.33
C THR A 148 22.30 -19.20 -22.26
N ASP A 149 22.52 -20.52 -22.17
CA ASP A 149 23.81 -21.17 -21.84
C ASP A 149 24.56 -20.48 -20.68
N ALA A 150 23.84 -20.24 -19.58
CA ALA A 150 24.34 -19.48 -18.44
C ALA A 150 24.18 -20.26 -17.14
N PRO A 151 25.17 -20.27 -16.23
CA PRO A 151 25.03 -20.94 -14.94
C PRO A 151 23.85 -20.40 -14.13
N ALA A 152 22.98 -21.29 -13.64
CA ALA A 152 21.83 -20.91 -12.79
C ALA A 152 22.24 -20.09 -11.55
N GLY A 153 23.49 -20.23 -11.06
CA GLY A 153 24.06 -19.35 -10.04
C GLY A 153 24.00 -17.86 -10.42
N ARG A 154 24.35 -17.54 -11.67
CA ARG A 154 24.42 -16.19 -12.21
C ARG A 154 23.02 -15.56 -12.36
N LEU A 155 22.02 -16.33 -12.79
CA LEU A 155 20.64 -15.84 -12.94
C LEU A 155 19.98 -15.42 -11.60
N ARG A 156 20.55 -15.83 -10.46
CA ARG A 156 20.08 -15.42 -9.12
C ARG A 156 20.73 -14.12 -8.61
N THR A 157 21.84 -13.67 -9.20
CA THR A 157 22.68 -12.56 -8.66
C THR A 157 23.06 -11.48 -9.68
N ASP A 158 22.97 -11.76 -10.97
CA ASP A 158 23.29 -10.84 -12.07
C ASP A 158 21.99 -10.46 -12.81
N ALA A 159 21.60 -9.19 -12.68
CA ALA A 159 20.39 -8.64 -13.29
C ALA A 159 20.40 -8.75 -14.83
N THR A 160 21.57 -8.66 -15.47
CA THR A 160 21.69 -8.77 -16.94
C THR A 160 21.46 -10.20 -17.38
N ALA A 161 22.05 -11.18 -16.68
CA ALA A 161 21.80 -12.59 -16.94
C ALA A 161 20.34 -12.98 -16.68
N ASN A 162 19.72 -12.40 -15.64
CA ASN A 162 18.30 -12.60 -15.32
C ASN A 162 17.36 -12.04 -16.41
N VAL A 163 17.60 -10.81 -16.87
CA VAL A 163 16.85 -10.18 -17.98
C VAL A 163 16.96 -10.97 -19.28
N ARG A 164 18.17 -11.43 -19.63
CA ARG A 164 18.38 -12.36 -20.77
C ARG A 164 17.61 -13.67 -20.58
N GLY A 165 17.59 -14.22 -19.36
CA GLY A 165 16.83 -15.42 -19.01
C GLY A 165 15.32 -15.26 -19.24
N GLY A 166 14.73 -14.14 -18.80
CA GLY A 166 13.32 -13.83 -19.03
C GLY A 166 12.98 -13.61 -20.50
N ALA A 167 13.84 -12.93 -21.26
CA ALA A 167 13.69 -12.76 -22.70
C ALA A 167 13.71 -14.10 -23.45
N ALA A 168 14.66 -14.98 -23.12
CA ALA A 168 14.76 -16.31 -23.67
C ALA A 168 13.51 -17.17 -23.37
N LEU A 169 12.97 -17.08 -22.15
CA LEU A 169 11.72 -17.75 -21.77
C LEU A 169 10.52 -17.24 -22.58
N LEU A 170 10.39 -15.92 -22.77
CA LEU A 170 9.30 -15.32 -23.58
C LEU A 170 9.39 -15.79 -25.04
N ALA A 171 10.56 -15.68 -25.67
CA ALA A 171 10.76 -16.09 -27.06
C ALA A 171 10.49 -17.59 -27.26
N ALA A 172 10.99 -18.44 -26.37
CA ALA A 172 10.74 -19.89 -26.42
C ALA A 172 9.24 -20.23 -26.18
N THR A 173 8.51 -19.43 -25.40
CA THR A 173 7.05 -19.61 -25.21
C THR A 173 6.26 -19.15 -26.44
N GLN A 174 6.66 -18.06 -27.11
CA GLN A 174 6.07 -17.59 -28.38
C GLN A 174 6.27 -18.64 -29.49
N GLN A 175 7.44 -19.27 -29.57
CA GLN A 175 7.72 -20.39 -30.47
C GLN A 175 6.88 -21.63 -30.14
N GLN A 176 6.73 -21.97 -28.85
CA GLN A 176 5.86 -23.08 -28.40
C GLN A 176 4.37 -22.83 -28.63
N LEU A 177 3.95 -21.57 -28.82
CA LEU A 177 2.62 -21.18 -29.28
C LEU A 177 2.43 -21.36 -30.81
N GLY A 178 3.47 -21.74 -31.55
CA GLY A 178 3.45 -21.80 -33.02
C GLY A 178 3.41 -20.41 -33.68
N LYS A 179 3.69 -19.35 -32.93
CA LYS A 179 3.69 -17.96 -33.42
C LYS A 179 5.10 -17.53 -33.83
N PRO A 180 5.24 -16.63 -34.82
CA PRO A 180 6.53 -16.01 -35.11
C PRO A 180 6.98 -15.10 -33.96
N LEU A 181 8.30 -14.90 -33.85
CA LEU A 181 8.86 -13.75 -33.16
C LEU A 181 8.53 -12.50 -34.00
N SER A 182 8.20 -11.38 -33.35
CA SER A 182 7.67 -10.18 -34.00
C SER A 182 8.06 -8.92 -33.23
N ASP A 183 8.46 -7.86 -33.91
CA ASP A 183 8.77 -6.56 -33.30
C ASP A 183 7.52 -5.83 -32.78
N ASN A 184 6.32 -6.26 -33.20
CA ASN A 184 5.04 -5.69 -32.77
C ASN A 184 4.63 -6.24 -31.39
N PRO A 185 4.51 -5.38 -30.34
CA PRO A 185 4.12 -5.83 -29.00
C PRO A 185 2.75 -6.52 -28.92
N ALA A 186 1.83 -6.23 -29.85
CA ALA A 186 0.49 -6.83 -29.83
C ALA A 186 0.49 -8.37 -30.05
N ASP A 187 1.52 -8.90 -30.71
CA ASP A 187 1.59 -10.32 -31.10
C ASP A 187 2.01 -11.26 -29.95
N TRP A 188 2.37 -10.69 -28.79
CA TRP A 188 2.98 -11.39 -27.64
C TRP A 188 2.03 -11.68 -26.48
N TRP A 189 0.77 -11.26 -26.55
CA TRP A 189 -0.15 -11.30 -25.40
C TRP A 189 -0.28 -12.71 -24.80
N GLU A 190 -0.42 -13.76 -25.63
CA GLU A 190 -0.52 -15.16 -25.18
C GLU A 190 0.80 -15.73 -24.61
N ALA A 191 1.96 -15.19 -25.00
CA ALA A 191 3.24 -15.58 -24.40
C ALA A 191 3.46 -14.91 -23.04
N VAL A 192 2.96 -13.68 -22.89
CA VAL A 192 2.93 -12.94 -21.61
C VAL A 192 1.93 -13.56 -20.63
N GLU A 193 0.74 -13.95 -21.10
CA GLU A 193 -0.30 -14.66 -20.32
C GLU A 193 0.26 -15.88 -19.59
N ARG A 194 1.21 -16.59 -20.21
CA ARG A 194 1.83 -17.81 -19.69
C ARG A 194 3.04 -17.56 -18.77
N PHE A 195 3.57 -16.33 -18.72
CA PHE A 195 4.78 -16.02 -17.97
C PHE A 195 4.70 -16.23 -16.44
N PRO A 196 3.61 -15.86 -15.73
CA PRO A 196 3.53 -16.04 -14.27
C PRO A 196 3.36 -17.51 -13.87
N GLY A 197 2.84 -18.36 -14.76
CA GLY A 197 2.66 -19.79 -14.51
C GLY A 197 1.50 -20.15 -13.59
N THR A 198 0.48 -19.31 -13.46
CA THR A 198 -0.77 -19.66 -12.77
C THR A 198 -1.70 -20.49 -13.66
N PRO A 199 -2.35 -21.56 -13.15
CA PRO A 199 -3.34 -22.33 -13.90
C PRO A 199 -4.68 -21.58 -14.07
N ASP A 200 -4.97 -20.57 -13.24
CA ASP A 200 -6.18 -19.76 -13.39
C ASP A 200 -6.10 -18.85 -14.62
N VAL A 201 -7.04 -19.05 -15.55
CA VAL A 201 -7.16 -18.30 -16.80
C VAL A 201 -7.49 -16.82 -16.54
N SER A 202 -8.22 -16.50 -15.46
CA SER A 202 -8.53 -15.10 -15.13
C SER A 202 -7.27 -14.34 -14.70
N SER A 203 -6.55 -14.85 -13.70
CA SER A 203 -5.30 -14.26 -13.21
C SER A 203 -4.22 -14.18 -14.29
N ALA A 204 -4.10 -15.20 -15.14
CA ALA A 204 -3.19 -15.19 -16.28
C ALA A 204 -3.52 -14.08 -17.29
N ALA A 205 -4.81 -13.87 -17.59
CA ALA A 205 -5.28 -12.78 -18.45
C ALA A 205 -5.15 -11.40 -17.76
N THR A 206 -5.41 -11.29 -16.46
CA THR A 206 -5.22 -10.06 -15.67
C THR A 206 -3.75 -9.64 -15.68
N TYR A 207 -2.82 -10.57 -15.47
CA TYR A 207 -1.38 -10.32 -15.57
C TYR A 207 -0.98 -9.77 -16.94
N ALA A 208 -1.41 -10.41 -18.03
CA ALA A 208 -1.12 -9.94 -19.38
C ALA A 208 -1.74 -8.56 -19.67
N ASN A 209 -2.94 -8.30 -19.16
CA ASN A 209 -3.59 -7.00 -19.30
C ASN A 209 -2.87 -5.88 -18.53
N ASP A 210 -2.24 -6.18 -17.40
CA ASP A 210 -1.40 -5.24 -16.66
C ASP A 210 -0.06 -4.97 -17.34
N VAL A 211 0.63 -6.00 -17.84
CA VAL A 211 1.83 -5.82 -18.68
C VAL A 211 1.51 -4.92 -19.86
N PHE A 212 0.40 -5.13 -20.56
CA PHE A 212 -0.02 -4.29 -21.68
C PHE A 212 -0.54 -2.91 -21.25
N SER A 213 -1.00 -2.75 -20.00
CA SER A 213 -1.32 -1.45 -19.39
C SER A 213 -0.04 -0.62 -19.20
N VAL A 214 1.04 -1.24 -18.73
CA VAL A 214 2.36 -0.62 -18.58
C VAL A 214 2.94 -0.25 -19.96
N ILE A 215 2.83 -1.10 -20.98
CA ILE A 215 3.21 -0.74 -22.38
C ILE A 215 2.47 0.52 -22.85
N ARG A 216 1.15 0.62 -22.62
CA ARG A 216 0.36 1.77 -23.07
C ARG A 216 0.69 3.06 -22.34
N LYS A 217 0.87 3.00 -21.02
CA LYS A 217 1.09 4.17 -20.14
C LYS A 217 2.54 4.64 -20.13
N GLY A 218 3.49 3.73 -20.38
CA GLY A 218 4.90 3.94 -20.02
C GLY A 218 5.12 3.83 -18.51
N ALA A 219 6.38 3.89 -18.10
CA ALA A 219 6.80 3.92 -16.70
C ALA A 219 8.20 4.55 -16.58
N HIS A 220 8.49 5.18 -15.44
CA HIS A 220 9.81 5.73 -15.12
C HIS A 220 10.09 5.51 -13.63
N ARG A 221 11.25 4.95 -13.27
CA ARG A 221 11.60 4.66 -11.87
C ARG A 221 13.10 4.54 -11.68
N THR A 222 13.59 5.00 -10.53
CA THR A 222 14.89 4.64 -9.98
C THR A 222 14.72 3.38 -9.14
N THR A 223 15.46 2.30 -9.41
CA THR A 223 15.34 1.02 -8.67
C THR A 223 15.93 1.10 -7.26
N ALA A 224 15.67 0.11 -6.42
CA ALA A 224 16.26 -0.03 -5.08
C ALA A 224 17.81 -0.08 -5.12
N GLU A 225 18.39 -0.58 -6.23
CA GLU A 225 19.83 -0.59 -6.50
C GLU A 225 20.36 0.72 -7.12
N GLY A 226 19.50 1.72 -7.34
CA GLY A 226 19.88 3.01 -7.93
C GLY A 226 20.05 2.98 -9.45
N GLN A 227 19.32 2.14 -10.18
CA GLN A 227 19.30 2.19 -11.65
C GLN A 227 18.16 3.08 -12.14
N GLU A 228 18.42 4.02 -13.06
CA GLU A 228 17.33 4.73 -13.75
C GLU A 228 16.83 3.91 -14.94
N VAL A 229 15.52 3.65 -14.96
CA VAL A 229 14.86 2.84 -16.00
C VAL A 229 13.61 3.56 -16.50
N SER A 230 13.46 3.62 -17.83
CA SER A 230 12.45 4.43 -18.51
C SER A 230 11.85 3.66 -19.70
N LEU A 231 10.55 3.41 -19.61
CA LEU A 231 9.73 2.82 -20.68
C LEU A 231 8.85 3.92 -21.29
N PRO A 232 9.10 4.33 -22.55
CA PRO A 232 8.22 5.24 -23.27
C PRO A 232 6.82 4.66 -23.48
N ALA A 233 5.81 5.50 -23.31
CA ALA A 233 4.41 5.14 -23.53
C ALA A 233 4.15 4.76 -25.00
N SER A 234 3.43 3.66 -25.22
CA SER A 234 2.97 3.21 -26.55
C SER A 234 1.43 3.08 -26.59
N PRO A 235 0.65 4.19 -26.59
CA PRO A 235 -0.80 4.14 -26.39
C PRO A 235 -1.61 3.38 -27.45
N SER A 236 -1.03 3.18 -28.65
CA SER A 236 -1.62 2.41 -29.74
C SER A 236 -1.65 0.90 -29.50
N VAL A 237 -0.86 0.37 -28.56
CA VAL A 237 -0.78 -1.07 -28.26
C VAL A 237 -2.05 -1.53 -27.52
N ARG A 238 -2.99 -2.09 -28.28
CA ARG A 238 -4.17 -2.74 -27.73
C ARG A 238 -3.76 -4.02 -26.98
N SER A 239 -4.33 -4.25 -25.79
CA SER A 239 -4.33 -5.60 -25.21
C SER A 239 -5.28 -6.48 -26.02
N HIS A 240 -5.04 -7.79 -26.00
CA HIS A 240 -5.99 -8.73 -26.58
C HIS A 240 -7.25 -8.74 -25.70
N THR A 241 -8.40 -8.35 -26.26
CA THR A 241 -9.69 -8.48 -25.57
C THR A 241 -10.14 -9.95 -25.65
N VAL A 242 -9.41 -10.81 -24.93
CA VAL A 242 -9.92 -12.14 -24.58
C VAL A 242 -11.25 -11.92 -23.90
N ARG A 243 -12.26 -12.61 -24.41
CA ARG A 243 -13.55 -12.75 -23.74
C ARG A 243 -13.31 -13.69 -22.57
N THR A 244 -12.80 -13.15 -21.46
CA THR A 244 -12.59 -13.93 -20.25
C THR A 244 -13.91 -14.58 -19.87
N GLU A 245 -13.88 -15.89 -19.68
CA GLU A 245 -14.92 -16.53 -18.90
C GLU A 245 -14.92 -15.84 -17.52
N LYS A 246 -16.10 -15.58 -16.96
CA LYS A 246 -16.16 -14.98 -15.62
C LYS A 246 -15.34 -15.86 -14.67
N PRO A 247 -14.56 -15.29 -13.73
CA PRO A 247 -13.86 -16.10 -12.74
C PRO A 247 -14.82 -17.08 -12.09
N GLN A 248 -14.38 -18.32 -11.88
CA GLN A 248 -15.11 -19.27 -11.06
C GLN A 248 -14.81 -18.95 -9.60
N HIS A 249 -15.33 -17.81 -9.15
CA HIS A 249 -15.37 -17.43 -7.73
C HIS A 249 -16.12 -18.51 -6.93
N ALA A 250 -15.64 -18.79 -5.72
CA ALA A 250 -16.39 -19.63 -4.79
C ALA A 250 -17.79 -19.02 -4.53
N LYS A 251 -18.82 -19.86 -4.43
CA LYS A 251 -20.22 -19.41 -4.36
C LYS A 251 -20.44 -18.61 -3.07
N GLY A 252 -20.56 -17.28 -3.21
CA GLY A 252 -20.80 -16.35 -2.11
C GLY A 252 -19.62 -15.45 -1.78
N THR A 253 -18.47 -15.56 -2.48
CA THR A 253 -17.39 -14.58 -2.30
C THR A 253 -17.71 -13.23 -2.94
N GLU A 254 -17.14 -12.19 -2.36
CA GLU A 254 -17.42 -10.79 -2.63
C GLU A 254 -16.17 -10.12 -3.19
N CYS A 255 -15.80 -10.52 -4.41
CA CYS A 255 -14.53 -10.17 -5.04
C CYS A 255 -14.69 -9.56 -6.44
N PRO A 256 -13.76 -8.71 -6.89
CA PRO A 256 -13.76 -8.17 -8.25
C PRO A 256 -13.52 -9.25 -9.31
N ALA A 257 -14.05 -9.02 -10.51
CA ALA A 257 -14.03 -10.00 -11.62
C ALA A 257 -12.65 -10.17 -12.28
N GLU A 258 -11.63 -9.43 -11.85
CA GLU A 258 -10.24 -9.54 -12.30
C GLU A 258 -9.36 -10.38 -11.36
N VAL A 259 -9.91 -10.91 -10.26
CA VAL A 259 -9.17 -11.54 -9.15
C VAL A 259 -9.67 -12.97 -8.89
N ALA A 260 -8.75 -13.92 -8.71
CA ALA A 260 -9.07 -15.25 -8.17
C ALA A 260 -9.40 -15.16 -6.68
N CYS A 261 -10.53 -15.73 -6.27
CA CYS A 261 -11.09 -15.53 -4.94
C CYS A 261 -11.86 -16.77 -4.47
N ASP A 262 -11.21 -17.54 -3.60
CA ASP A 262 -11.73 -18.75 -2.95
C ASP A 262 -12.37 -18.41 -1.59
N TRP A 263 -13.00 -19.39 -0.95
CA TRP A 263 -13.63 -19.26 0.36
C TRP A 263 -13.07 -20.29 1.34
N LEU A 264 -12.73 -19.85 2.56
CA LEU A 264 -12.33 -20.70 3.68
C LEU A 264 -12.93 -20.11 4.95
N ALA A 265 -14.13 -20.57 5.34
CA ALA A 265 -14.89 -19.99 6.44
C ALA A 265 -14.07 -19.85 7.73
N ALA A 266 -14.19 -18.70 8.37
CA ALA A 266 -13.92 -18.58 9.80
C ALA A 266 -15.12 -19.17 10.59
N PRO A 267 -14.93 -19.90 11.70
CA PRO A 267 -16.05 -20.51 12.41
C PRO A 267 -16.90 -19.48 13.18
N TYR A 268 -18.22 -19.68 13.15
CA TYR A 268 -19.16 -19.09 14.10
C TYR A 268 -19.87 -20.24 14.81
N GLU A 269 -19.28 -20.70 15.91
CA GLU A 269 -19.73 -21.85 16.69
C GLU A 269 -19.39 -21.66 18.18
N GLU A 270 -20.22 -22.22 19.06
CA GLU A 270 -20.05 -22.22 20.52
C GLU A 270 -18.82 -23.05 20.93
N ILE A 271 -17.99 -22.50 21.82
CA ILE A 271 -16.67 -23.05 22.21
C ILE A 271 -16.77 -23.88 23.50
N ASP A 272 -17.58 -23.43 24.46
CA ASP A 272 -17.75 -24.07 25.77
C ASP A 272 -19.16 -23.90 26.38
N ASP A 273 -19.39 -24.54 27.53
CA ASP A 273 -20.67 -24.52 28.26
C ASP A 273 -20.97 -23.17 28.95
N ASP A 274 -20.03 -22.21 28.98
CA ASP A 274 -20.23 -20.86 29.55
C ASP A 274 -20.72 -19.85 28.47
N GLY A 275 -20.68 -20.23 27.18
CA GLY A 275 -21.29 -19.50 26.07
C GLY A 275 -20.33 -18.64 25.25
N ASP A 276 -19.01 -18.78 25.43
CA ASP A 276 -18.01 -18.22 24.52
C ASP A 276 -18.14 -18.86 23.12
N TYR A 277 -17.83 -18.12 22.06
CA TYR A 277 -18.06 -18.54 20.68
C TYR A 277 -17.02 -17.98 19.70
N GLY A 278 -17.10 -18.50 18.48
CA GLY A 278 -16.18 -18.28 17.37
C GLY A 278 -15.93 -16.83 16.95
N ASN A 279 -14.96 -16.70 16.07
CA ASN A 279 -14.05 -15.56 16.00
C ASN A 279 -14.59 -14.25 15.36
N HIS A 280 -15.90 -14.04 15.30
CA HIS A 280 -16.53 -12.83 14.72
C HIS A 280 -17.99 -12.64 15.17
N ASP A 281 -18.51 -11.41 15.14
CA ASP A 281 -19.93 -11.13 15.39
C ASP A 281 -20.76 -11.19 14.09
N LEU A 282 -22.05 -11.55 14.20
CA LEU A 282 -23.00 -11.47 13.09
C LEU A 282 -23.59 -10.06 12.96
N ALA A 283 -23.68 -9.53 11.73
CA ALA A 283 -24.29 -8.21 11.44
C ALA A 283 -24.96 -8.12 10.04
N ASP A 284 -25.67 -7.03 9.74
CA ASP A 284 -26.29 -6.68 8.45
C ASP A 284 -25.62 -5.45 7.80
N ARG A 285 -24.29 -5.29 8.00
CA ARG A 285 -23.55 -4.11 7.50
C ARG A 285 -23.66 -3.99 5.97
N PRO A 286 -23.94 -2.79 5.43
CA PRO A 286 -23.78 -1.48 6.05
C PRO A 286 -25.12 -0.86 6.53
N ARG A 287 -26.11 -1.68 6.94
CA ARG A 287 -27.49 -1.23 7.17
C ARG A 287 -27.77 -0.86 8.62
N ASP A 288 -27.08 -1.52 9.52
CA ASP A 288 -27.06 -1.35 10.98
C ASP A 288 -25.84 -0.53 11.43
N GLN A 289 -24.64 -0.88 10.97
CA GLN A 289 -23.41 -0.10 11.14
C GLN A 289 -22.76 0.18 9.78
N LYS A 290 -22.39 1.44 9.52
CA LYS A 290 -21.64 1.81 8.31
C LYS A 290 -20.24 1.20 8.35
N ILE A 291 -19.79 0.70 7.21
CA ILE A 291 -18.40 0.33 6.97
C ILE A 291 -17.68 1.59 6.47
N ASP A 292 -16.90 2.19 7.36
CA ASP A 292 -16.14 3.42 7.12
C ASP A 292 -14.71 3.15 6.63
N TYR A 293 -14.15 1.98 6.94
CA TYR A 293 -12.71 1.74 6.85
C TYR A 293 -12.33 0.44 6.14
N ILE A 294 -11.10 0.39 5.62
CA ILE A 294 -10.42 -0.85 5.25
C ILE A 294 -9.05 -0.86 5.92
N VAL A 295 -8.81 -1.87 6.76
CA VAL A 295 -7.54 -2.04 7.47
C VAL A 295 -6.66 -3.03 6.72
N ILE A 296 -5.42 -2.59 6.44
CA ILE A 296 -4.39 -3.31 5.71
C ILE A 296 -3.44 -3.90 6.74
N HIS A 297 -3.40 -5.21 6.85
CA HIS A 297 -2.51 -5.92 7.77
C HIS A 297 -1.37 -6.62 7.03
N ASP A 298 -0.31 -6.99 7.75
CA ASP A 298 0.56 -8.08 7.28
C ASP A 298 0.84 -9.11 8.38
N THR A 299 0.79 -10.39 7.99
CA THR A 299 0.41 -11.49 8.89
C THR A 299 1.45 -11.87 9.96
N GLU A 300 2.68 -11.34 9.88
CA GLU A 300 3.90 -11.85 10.58
C GLU A 300 4.02 -13.40 10.59
N ALA A 301 3.55 -14.04 9.52
CA ALA A 301 3.32 -15.48 9.41
C ALA A 301 3.30 -15.95 7.95
N LYS A 302 3.02 -17.25 7.76
CA LYS A 302 2.82 -17.86 6.43
C LYS A 302 1.37 -18.24 6.26
N LEU A 303 0.88 -18.30 5.02
CA LEU A 303 -0.54 -18.56 4.72
C LEU A 303 -1.06 -19.88 5.36
N SER A 304 -0.22 -20.91 5.45
CA SER A 304 -0.59 -22.18 6.11
C SER A 304 -0.80 -22.07 7.62
N SER A 305 -0.22 -21.05 8.26
CA SER A 305 -0.45 -20.73 9.67
C SER A 305 -1.70 -19.87 9.81
N MET A 306 -1.89 -18.88 8.93
CA MET A 306 -3.08 -18.02 8.93
C MET A 306 -4.36 -18.80 8.64
N PHE A 307 -4.29 -19.83 7.79
CA PHE A 307 -5.39 -20.78 7.58
C PHE A 307 -5.62 -21.74 8.76
N GLN A 308 -4.70 -21.83 9.72
CA GLN A 308 -4.96 -22.53 10.99
C GLN A 308 -5.62 -21.57 11.98
N THR A 309 -5.04 -20.38 12.19
CA THR A 309 -5.58 -19.32 13.07
C THR A 309 -7.02 -18.95 12.71
N VAL A 310 -7.31 -18.62 11.45
CA VAL A 310 -8.68 -18.21 11.05
C VAL A 310 -9.72 -19.33 11.14
N GLN A 311 -9.27 -20.59 11.18
CA GLN A 311 -10.12 -21.77 11.32
C GLN A 311 -10.23 -22.27 12.76
N ASP A 312 -9.52 -21.66 13.71
CA ASP A 312 -9.70 -21.91 15.13
C ASP A 312 -10.74 -20.90 15.66
N PRO A 313 -11.82 -21.37 16.31
CA PRO A 313 -12.82 -20.46 16.87
C PRO A 313 -12.28 -19.64 18.05
N THR A 314 -11.20 -20.09 18.72
CA THR A 314 -10.63 -19.42 19.90
C THR A 314 -9.67 -18.26 19.57
N GLU A 315 -9.37 -18.05 18.28
CA GLU A 315 -8.38 -17.09 17.78
C GLU A 315 -9.02 -15.85 17.12
N VAL A 316 -8.19 -14.93 16.63
CA VAL A 316 -8.63 -13.75 15.87
C VAL A 316 -9.04 -14.07 14.42
N SER A 317 -9.81 -13.19 13.79
CA SER A 317 -10.28 -13.35 12.40
C SER A 317 -10.22 -12.07 11.57
N TRP A 318 -10.34 -12.21 10.25
CA TRP A 318 -10.30 -11.12 9.27
C TRP A 318 -11.12 -11.52 8.04
N HIS A 319 -11.45 -10.57 7.16
CA HIS A 319 -12.35 -10.85 6.04
C HIS A 319 -11.65 -11.54 4.87
N TYR A 320 -10.42 -11.15 4.54
CA TYR A 320 -9.68 -11.65 3.37
C TYR A 320 -8.21 -11.89 3.66
N SER A 321 -7.66 -13.03 3.24
CA SER A 321 -6.22 -13.28 3.10
C SER A 321 -5.75 -13.05 1.67
N ILE A 322 -4.56 -12.49 1.48
CA ILE A 322 -3.89 -12.35 0.18
C ILE A 322 -2.53 -13.06 0.20
N ARG A 323 -2.40 -14.12 -0.61
CA ARG A 323 -1.16 -14.90 -0.75
C ARG A 323 -0.07 -14.08 -1.43
N SER A 324 1.13 -14.09 -0.88
CA SER A 324 2.24 -13.25 -1.34
C SER A 324 2.85 -13.73 -2.67
N SER A 325 2.87 -15.04 -2.92
CA SER A 325 3.56 -15.62 -4.07
C SER A 325 2.92 -15.31 -5.43
N ASP A 326 1.59 -15.13 -5.47
CA ASP A 326 0.81 -14.93 -6.71
C ASP A 326 -0.36 -13.94 -6.57
N GLY A 327 -0.59 -13.38 -5.39
CA GLY A 327 -1.70 -12.45 -5.13
C GLY A 327 -3.08 -13.12 -5.10
N HIS A 328 -3.18 -14.44 -4.91
CA HIS A 328 -4.48 -15.13 -4.76
C HIS A 328 -5.21 -14.69 -3.48
N VAL A 329 -6.53 -14.48 -3.58
CA VAL A 329 -7.38 -14.07 -2.45
C VAL A 329 -8.17 -15.26 -1.90
N THR A 330 -8.30 -15.32 -0.58
CA THR A 330 -9.26 -16.19 0.11
C THR A 330 -10.12 -15.32 1.02
N GLN A 331 -11.44 -15.41 0.91
CA GLN A 331 -12.37 -14.75 1.82
C GLN A 331 -12.78 -15.73 2.94
N HIS A 332 -12.90 -15.22 4.17
CA HIS A 332 -13.18 -16.01 5.36
C HIS A 332 -14.53 -15.65 6.00
N ILE A 333 -14.89 -14.37 5.99
CA ILE A 333 -16.10 -13.80 6.60
C ILE A 333 -16.81 -12.93 5.55
N GLN A 334 -18.15 -12.94 5.53
CA GLN A 334 -18.94 -12.07 4.66
C GLN A 334 -18.77 -10.61 5.11
N THR A 335 -18.62 -9.66 4.18
CA THR A 335 -18.35 -8.25 4.54
C THR A 335 -19.53 -7.52 5.20
N LYS A 336 -20.64 -8.21 5.47
CA LYS A 336 -21.69 -7.74 6.38
C LYS A 336 -21.38 -8.00 7.86
N ASP A 337 -20.63 -9.05 8.17
CA ASP A 337 -20.34 -9.57 9.53
C ASP A 337 -19.03 -8.98 10.07
N GLU A 338 -18.81 -8.99 11.39
CA GLU A 338 -17.74 -8.20 12.04
C GLU A 338 -16.54 -9.07 12.46
N ALA A 339 -15.53 -9.17 11.59
CA ALA A 339 -14.30 -9.90 11.89
C ALA A 339 -13.42 -9.22 12.95
N TRP A 340 -12.90 -9.99 13.91
CA TRP A 340 -12.12 -9.50 15.06
C TRP A 340 -10.64 -9.28 14.74
N HIS A 341 -10.31 -8.28 13.91
CA HIS A 341 -8.95 -8.10 13.37
C HIS A 341 -8.15 -6.93 13.97
N SER A 342 -8.77 -5.91 14.56
CA SER A 342 -8.06 -4.64 14.84
C SER A 342 -7.67 -4.42 16.31
N GLY A 343 -8.06 -5.30 17.24
CA GLY A 343 -7.91 -5.07 18.69
C GLY A 343 -8.77 -3.93 19.24
N ASN A 344 -9.72 -3.39 18.47
CA ASN A 344 -10.64 -2.33 18.90
C ASN A 344 -12.01 -2.56 18.23
N GLN A 345 -13.00 -3.01 19.00
CA GLN A 345 -14.31 -3.39 18.45
C GLN A 345 -15.03 -2.24 17.72
N TYR A 346 -14.88 -1.00 18.18
CA TYR A 346 -15.42 0.18 17.50
C TYR A 346 -14.89 0.31 16.05
N VAL A 347 -13.64 -0.13 15.82
CA VAL A 347 -13.03 -0.15 14.49
C VAL A 347 -13.42 -1.43 13.73
N ASN A 348 -13.39 -2.63 14.33
CA ASN A 348 -13.88 -3.88 13.71
C ASN A 348 -15.29 -3.67 13.09
N ALA A 349 -16.22 -3.14 13.88
CA ALA A 349 -17.60 -2.84 13.50
C ALA A 349 -17.73 -1.89 12.30
N ARG A 350 -16.73 -1.03 12.08
CA ARG A 350 -16.66 -0.07 10.98
C ARG A 350 -15.73 -0.49 9.85
N SER A 351 -15.08 -1.66 9.90
CA SER A 351 -13.99 -1.99 9.00
C SER A 351 -14.06 -3.35 8.32
N ILE A 352 -13.28 -3.46 7.24
CA ILE A 352 -12.92 -4.71 6.59
C ILE A 352 -11.40 -4.90 6.72
N GLY A 353 -10.97 -5.86 7.54
CA GLY A 353 -9.57 -6.29 7.63
C GLY A 353 -9.14 -7.17 6.45
N ILE A 354 -7.97 -6.84 5.87
CA ILE A 354 -7.35 -7.57 4.77
C ILE A 354 -5.91 -7.93 5.16
N GLU A 355 -5.69 -9.23 5.37
CA GLU A 355 -4.40 -9.83 5.66
C GLU A 355 -3.54 -10.02 4.41
N HIS A 356 -2.26 -9.69 4.52
CA HIS A 356 -1.27 -9.88 3.47
C HIS A 356 -0.18 -10.82 3.97
N GLU A 357 -0.05 -12.00 3.35
CA GLU A 357 0.95 -13.01 3.77
C GLU A 357 2.35 -12.40 3.81
N GLY A 358 2.92 -12.25 5.00
CA GLY A 358 4.04 -11.35 5.17
C GLY A 358 4.72 -11.37 6.53
N PHE A 359 5.82 -10.62 6.55
CA PHE A 359 6.53 -10.16 7.74
C PHE A 359 7.07 -8.75 7.43
N LEU A 360 6.64 -7.72 8.15
CA LEU A 360 7.05 -6.32 7.99
C LEU A 360 8.57 -6.15 8.00
N ARG A 361 9.28 -7.02 8.74
CA ARG A 361 10.74 -7.02 8.88
C ARG A 361 11.50 -7.52 7.63
N GLN A 362 10.80 -8.12 6.66
CA GLN A 362 11.36 -8.75 5.46
C GLN A 362 10.68 -8.28 4.15
N PRO A 363 10.51 -6.96 3.92
CA PRO A 363 9.60 -6.42 2.91
C PRO A 363 9.90 -6.90 1.48
N GLY A 364 11.19 -6.90 1.08
CA GLY A 364 11.61 -7.36 -0.26
C GLY A 364 11.44 -8.87 -0.53
N THR A 365 11.07 -9.67 0.47
CA THR A 365 10.72 -11.09 0.30
C THR A 365 9.21 -11.29 0.11
N TRP A 366 8.39 -10.48 0.80
CA TRP A 366 6.96 -10.74 1.00
C TRP A 366 6.02 -9.71 0.37
N PHE A 367 6.37 -8.43 0.32
CA PHE A 367 5.52 -7.39 -0.27
C PHE A 367 5.68 -7.35 -1.79
N THR A 368 5.16 -8.37 -2.47
CA THR A 368 5.33 -8.58 -3.91
C THR A 368 4.44 -7.66 -4.74
N GLU A 369 4.85 -7.39 -5.99
CA GLU A 369 4.05 -6.60 -6.93
C GLU A 369 2.69 -7.26 -7.25
N GLN A 370 2.59 -8.60 -7.20
CA GLN A 370 1.33 -9.31 -7.39
C GLN A 370 0.37 -9.12 -6.20
N MET A 371 0.88 -9.21 -4.97
CA MET A 371 0.13 -8.90 -3.75
C MET A 371 -0.41 -7.46 -3.79
N TYR A 372 0.45 -6.46 -4.02
CA TYR A 372 0.03 -5.05 -4.12
C TYR A 372 -1.05 -4.84 -5.20
N ARG A 373 -0.91 -5.49 -6.36
CA ARG A 373 -1.87 -5.36 -7.48
C ARG A 373 -3.22 -5.99 -7.18
N THR A 374 -3.26 -7.19 -6.61
CA THR A 374 -4.54 -7.82 -6.25
C THR A 374 -5.21 -7.11 -5.08
N SER A 375 -4.43 -6.77 -4.04
CA SER A 375 -4.91 -5.97 -2.91
C SER A 375 -5.55 -4.65 -3.38
N ALA A 376 -4.88 -3.90 -4.25
CA ALA A 376 -5.43 -2.67 -4.81
C ALA A 376 -6.69 -2.90 -5.68
N ARG A 377 -6.87 -4.06 -6.33
CA ARG A 377 -8.12 -4.40 -7.02
C ARG A 377 -9.25 -4.65 -6.04
N LEU A 378 -9.00 -5.44 -4.99
CA LEU A 378 -9.97 -5.78 -3.94
C LEU A 378 -10.41 -4.52 -3.19
N VAL A 379 -9.48 -3.70 -2.71
CA VAL A 379 -9.77 -2.45 -1.99
C VAL A 379 -10.54 -1.46 -2.85
N ARG A 380 -10.18 -1.27 -4.13
CA ARG A 380 -10.97 -0.43 -5.05
C ARG A 380 -12.39 -0.95 -5.29
N TYR A 381 -12.60 -2.26 -5.21
CA TYR A 381 -13.93 -2.87 -5.35
C TYR A 381 -14.76 -2.66 -4.08
N LEU A 382 -14.19 -2.96 -2.91
CA LEU A 382 -14.83 -2.78 -1.61
C LEU A 382 -15.14 -1.32 -1.31
N ALA A 383 -14.17 -0.43 -1.53
CA ALA A 383 -14.35 1.01 -1.32
C ALA A 383 -15.45 1.58 -2.23
N LYS A 384 -15.56 1.10 -3.48
CA LYS A 384 -16.67 1.46 -4.37
C LYS A 384 -18.02 0.84 -3.93
N LYS A 385 -18.01 -0.36 -3.33
CA LYS A 385 -19.23 -1.05 -2.84
C LYS A 385 -19.83 -0.33 -1.63
N TYR A 386 -18.97 0.24 -0.78
CA TYR A 386 -19.34 0.81 0.52
C TYR A 386 -19.18 2.34 0.63
N ASP A 387 -18.83 3.02 -0.47
CA ASP A 387 -18.58 4.47 -0.54
C ASP A 387 -17.49 4.95 0.45
N ILE A 388 -16.44 4.14 0.59
CA ILE A 388 -15.27 4.43 1.44
C ILE A 388 -14.29 5.32 0.66
N PRO A 389 -13.88 6.48 1.19
CA PRO A 389 -12.87 7.33 0.57
C PRO A 389 -11.51 6.62 0.38
N LEU A 390 -10.84 6.91 -0.74
CA LEU A 390 -9.47 6.44 -0.99
C LEU A 390 -8.44 7.47 -0.50
N ASP A 391 -8.34 7.58 0.83
CA ASP A 391 -7.35 8.37 1.57
C ASP A 391 -6.76 7.57 2.76
N ARG A 392 -5.86 8.17 3.54
CA ARG A 392 -5.18 7.50 4.66
C ARG A 392 -5.89 7.61 6.02
N GLN A 393 -7.02 8.30 6.12
CA GLN A 393 -7.92 8.20 7.29
C GLN A 393 -8.92 7.05 7.14
N HIS A 394 -9.21 6.60 5.91
CA HIS A 394 -10.16 5.51 5.64
C HIS A 394 -9.52 4.20 5.18
N ILE A 395 -8.38 4.26 4.47
CA ILE A 395 -7.55 3.09 4.12
C ILE A 395 -6.24 3.17 4.90
N PHE A 396 -6.04 2.32 5.90
CA PHE A 396 -4.93 2.45 6.85
C PHE A 396 -4.37 1.11 7.37
N GLY A 397 -3.19 1.14 7.99
CA GLY A 397 -2.57 -0.06 8.55
C GLY A 397 -3.05 -0.36 9.97
N HIS A 398 -2.79 -1.56 10.50
CA HIS A 398 -2.97 -1.80 11.95
C HIS A 398 -2.15 -0.78 12.76
N ASP A 399 -0.97 -0.39 12.23
CA ASP A 399 -0.11 0.71 12.66
C ASP A 399 -0.79 2.10 12.78
N ASN A 400 -2.06 2.24 12.39
CA ASN A 400 -2.82 3.48 12.55
C ASN A 400 -4.16 3.31 13.31
N VAL A 401 -4.47 2.11 13.80
CA VAL A 401 -5.66 1.84 14.62
C VAL A 401 -5.49 2.48 16.01
N PRO A 402 -6.47 3.24 16.53
CA PRO A 402 -6.47 3.66 17.92
C PRO A 402 -6.67 2.47 18.85
N SER A 403 -5.92 2.42 19.95
CA SER A 403 -6.22 1.55 21.08
C SER A 403 -7.58 1.94 21.69
N PRO A 404 -8.45 1.00 22.12
CA PRO A 404 -9.76 1.33 22.65
C PRO A 404 -9.71 2.06 24.01
N THR A 405 -8.64 1.82 24.78
CA THR A 405 -8.39 2.36 26.12
C THR A 405 -6.94 2.84 26.26
N GLY A 406 -6.59 3.50 27.36
CA GLY A 406 -5.23 4.01 27.58
C GLY A 406 -4.20 2.94 27.98
N ASP A 407 -4.65 1.86 28.62
CA ASP A 407 -3.86 0.77 29.16
C ASP A 407 -3.55 -0.34 28.15
N SER A 408 -4.35 -0.48 27.09
CA SER A 408 -4.12 -1.42 25.98
C SER A 408 -3.24 -0.86 24.84
N ILE A 409 -2.69 0.36 24.99
CA ILE A 409 -1.79 0.96 23.99
C ILE A 409 -0.46 0.18 23.82
N PRO A 410 0.18 -0.37 24.87
CA PRO A 410 1.39 -1.16 24.73
C PRO A 410 1.21 -2.38 23.81
N ASP A 411 0.02 -2.98 23.78
CA ASP A 411 -0.28 -4.22 23.05
C ASP A 411 -0.73 -3.99 21.58
N MET A 412 -0.84 -2.73 21.14
CA MET A 412 -1.23 -2.41 19.76
C MET A 412 -0.16 -2.85 18.74
N HIS A 413 -0.63 -3.26 17.56
CA HIS A 413 0.18 -3.83 16.49
C HIS A 413 0.99 -2.79 15.66
N ASP A 414 1.96 -3.30 14.90
CA ASP A 414 2.98 -2.53 14.14
C ASP A 414 2.89 -2.67 12.61
N ASP A 415 2.07 -3.58 12.11
CA ASP A 415 1.96 -3.95 10.69
C ASP A 415 1.05 -2.98 9.89
N PRO A 416 1.25 -2.80 8.57
CA PRO A 416 2.23 -3.46 7.70
C PRO A 416 3.62 -2.79 7.76
N GLY A 417 3.89 -2.05 8.84
CA GLY A 417 5.20 -1.50 9.18
C GLY A 417 5.69 -0.36 8.29
N PRO A 418 6.92 0.09 8.53
CA PRO A 418 7.47 1.29 7.87
C PRO A 418 7.90 1.04 6.42
N PHE A 419 7.80 -0.20 5.94
CA PHE A 419 8.29 -0.65 4.64
C PHE A 419 7.19 -0.97 3.63
N TRP A 420 5.91 -0.99 4.01
CA TRP A 420 4.82 -0.99 3.05
C TRP A 420 4.86 0.29 2.19
N ASP A 421 4.89 0.16 0.86
CA ASP A 421 4.97 1.30 -0.07
C ASP A 421 3.57 1.90 -0.28
N TRP A 422 3.09 2.62 0.75
CA TRP A 422 1.82 3.34 0.74
C TRP A 422 1.65 4.27 -0.47
N ARG A 423 2.75 4.77 -1.05
CA ARG A 423 2.71 5.62 -2.24
C ARG A 423 2.33 4.82 -3.48
N HIS A 424 3.06 3.74 -3.75
CA HIS A 424 2.77 2.81 -4.85
C HIS A 424 1.41 2.14 -4.70
N TYR A 425 1.03 1.80 -3.48
CA TYR A 425 -0.29 1.24 -3.20
C TYR A 425 -1.40 2.21 -3.64
N PHE A 426 -1.29 3.49 -3.30
CA PHE A 426 -2.24 4.52 -3.72
C PHE A 426 -2.18 4.84 -5.23
N ASP A 427 -1.01 4.74 -5.86
CA ASP A 427 -0.89 4.80 -7.33
C ASP A 427 -1.66 3.63 -8.00
N LEU A 428 -1.63 2.43 -7.42
CA LEU A 428 -2.40 1.25 -7.87
C LEU A 428 -3.90 1.34 -7.54
N LEU A 429 -4.27 1.93 -6.39
CA LEU A 429 -5.66 2.27 -6.05
C LEU A 429 -6.27 3.25 -7.08
N GLY A 430 -5.42 4.01 -7.77
CA GLY A 430 -5.84 5.08 -8.69
C GLY A 430 -6.13 6.40 -7.99
N ALA A 431 -5.72 6.54 -6.73
CA ALA A 431 -5.83 7.73 -5.89
C ALA A 431 -4.43 8.26 -5.54
N PRO A 432 -3.57 8.60 -6.54
CA PRO A 432 -2.15 8.84 -6.33
C PRO A 432 -1.89 10.01 -5.36
N LEU A 433 -1.12 9.73 -4.29
CA LEU A 433 -0.76 10.69 -3.25
C LEU A 433 0.08 11.83 -3.84
N LYS A 434 -0.34 13.08 -3.60
CA LYS A 434 0.20 14.28 -4.24
C LYS A 434 -0.09 15.54 -3.43
N ALA A 435 0.57 16.64 -3.78
CA ALA A 435 0.26 17.95 -3.20
C ALA A 435 -1.17 18.39 -3.56
N THR A 436 -1.94 18.81 -2.56
CA THR A 436 -3.25 19.47 -2.75
C THR A 436 -3.22 20.97 -2.43
N ALA A 437 -2.09 21.49 -1.92
CA ALA A 437 -1.83 22.92 -1.73
C ALA A 437 -0.38 23.32 -2.02
N GLY A 438 -0.11 24.63 -1.99
CA GLY A 438 1.25 25.16 -2.10
C GLY A 438 2.15 24.78 -0.89
N PRO A 439 3.49 24.83 -1.05
CA PRO A 439 4.45 24.34 -0.05
C PRO A 439 4.44 25.11 1.29
N ASN A 440 3.79 26.27 1.33
CA ASN A 440 3.64 27.10 2.53
C ASN A 440 2.33 26.83 3.30
N SER A 441 1.48 25.88 2.87
CA SER A 441 0.18 25.58 3.50
C SER A 441 0.29 25.28 5.00
N ASP A 442 -0.78 25.55 5.74
CA ASP A 442 -0.92 25.18 7.16
C ASP A 442 -1.14 23.68 7.39
N MET A 443 -1.24 22.88 6.32
CA MET A 443 -1.28 21.42 6.36
C MET A 443 -0.20 20.81 5.45
N VAL A 444 0.31 19.64 5.81
CA VAL A 444 1.25 18.84 5.00
C VAL A 444 0.91 17.36 5.00
N THR A 445 0.99 16.72 3.84
CA THR A 445 0.90 15.27 3.68
C THR A 445 2.31 14.69 3.66
N ILE A 446 2.61 13.73 4.54
CA ILE A 446 3.88 12.97 4.50
C ILE A 446 3.93 12.23 3.17
N LEU A 447 4.99 12.46 2.38
CA LEU A 447 5.11 11.91 1.03
C LEU A 447 6.59 11.84 0.59
N PRO A 448 7.43 11.04 1.27
CA PRO A 448 8.78 10.78 0.81
C PRO A 448 8.79 10.11 -0.58
N ASP A 449 9.92 10.26 -1.28
CA ASP A 449 10.27 9.39 -2.39
C ASP A 449 10.77 8.04 -1.82
N TYR A 450 9.98 6.98 -1.99
CA TYR A 450 10.24 5.69 -1.34
C TYR A 450 11.59 5.08 -1.75
N ALA A 451 12.01 5.23 -3.01
CA ALA A 451 13.25 4.63 -3.52
C ALA A 451 14.51 5.28 -2.91
N THR A 452 14.49 6.61 -2.70
CA THR A 452 15.65 7.36 -2.17
C THR A 452 15.59 7.64 -0.67
N HIS A 453 14.42 7.53 -0.03
CA HIS A 453 14.24 7.76 1.41
C HIS A 453 14.39 6.47 2.22
N SER A 454 15.60 6.28 2.76
CA SER A 454 15.95 5.15 3.64
C SER A 454 16.37 5.63 5.04
N PRO A 455 15.42 5.91 5.96
CA PRO A 455 15.73 6.22 7.34
C PRO A 455 16.24 4.96 8.08
N LYS A 456 16.79 5.15 9.29
CA LYS A 456 17.32 4.05 10.09
C LYS A 456 16.23 3.34 10.89
N PHE A 457 16.34 2.02 10.92
CA PHE A 457 15.58 1.10 11.76
C PHE A 457 16.53 0.11 12.45
N THR A 458 16.13 -0.43 13.59
CA THR A 458 16.74 -1.61 14.24
C THR A 458 15.71 -2.75 14.35
N GLY A 459 16.13 -3.92 14.82
CA GLY A 459 15.22 -5.02 15.19
C GLY A 459 14.87 -6.01 14.09
N CYS A 460 14.98 -5.65 12.80
CA CYS A 460 14.51 -6.50 11.69
C CYS A 460 15.10 -7.92 11.63
N LEU A 461 16.32 -8.13 12.16
CA LEU A 461 16.98 -9.45 12.19
C LEU A 461 17.45 -9.88 13.60
N LYS A 462 17.73 -8.91 14.48
CA LYS A 462 18.13 -9.07 15.87
C LYS A 462 17.75 -7.79 16.64
N PRO A 463 17.29 -7.88 17.91
CA PRO A 463 16.95 -6.69 18.71
C PRO A 463 18.08 -5.66 18.74
N GLY A 464 17.76 -4.38 18.51
CA GLY A 464 18.71 -3.26 18.53
C GLY A 464 19.79 -3.27 17.42
N ALA A 465 19.88 -4.32 16.60
CA ALA A 465 20.81 -4.36 15.47
C ALA A 465 20.23 -3.58 14.27
N PRO A 466 21.04 -2.78 13.54
CA PRO A 466 20.56 -2.04 12.37
C PRO A 466 19.95 -2.95 11.29
N CYS A 467 18.77 -2.57 10.79
CA CYS A 467 18.15 -3.22 9.65
C CYS A 467 18.97 -3.02 8.36
N PRO A 468 18.83 -3.91 7.37
CA PRO A 468 19.28 -3.63 6.00
C PRO A 468 18.70 -2.31 5.47
N LYS A 469 19.45 -1.61 4.60
CA LYS A 469 18.96 -0.38 3.97
C LYS A 469 17.81 -0.75 3.02
N HIS A 470 16.62 -0.19 3.25
CA HIS A 470 15.45 -0.34 2.41
C HIS A 470 14.80 1.04 2.14
N GLY A 471 13.98 1.13 1.09
CA GLY A 471 13.05 2.26 0.92
C GLY A 471 11.95 2.20 1.98
N SER A 472 11.39 3.35 2.37
CA SER A 472 10.41 3.43 3.46
C SER A 472 9.36 4.51 3.22
N SER A 473 8.13 4.25 3.67
CA SER A 473 7.07 5.26 3.71
C SER A 473 7.12 6.15 4.96
N ALA A 474 7.91 5.79 5.99
CA ALA A 474 7.88 6.46 7.28
C ALA A 474 8.93 7.58 7.42
N VAL A 475 8.56 8.69 8.06
CA VAL A 475 9.50 9.69 8.58
C VAL A 475 9.66 9.52 10.10
N ARG A 476 10.84 9.88 10.63
CA ARG A 476 11.08 9.90 12.08
C ARG A 476 10.74 11.26 12.68
N MET A 477 10.06 11.24 13.82
CA MET A 477 9.61 12.41 14.57
C MET A 477 10.58 12.73 15.72
N TYR A 478 11.08 13.96 15.74
CA TYR A 478 12.08 14.46 16.68
C TYR A 478 11.51 15.55 17.60
N THR A 479 12.04 15.66 18.82
CA THR A 479 11.65 16.70 19.80
C THR A 479 12.02 18.14 19.40
N ARG A 480 12.97 18.32 18.47
CA ARG A 480 13.45 19.61 17.96
C ARG A 480 14.03 19.45 16.53
N PRO A 481 14.27 20.53 15.77
CA PRO A 481 14.77 20.44 14.38
C PRO A 481 16.28 20.13 14.30
N ASP A 482 16.64 18.92 14.72
CA ASP A 482 18.00 18.38 14.77
C ASP A 482 17.93 16.85 14.71
N ALA A 483 18.65 16.21 13.77
CA ALA A 483 18.62 14.75 13.62
C ALA A 483 19.40 14.00 14.72
N LYS A 484 20.01 14.73 15.66
CA LYS A 484 20.60 14.22 16.92
C LYS A 484 19.74 14.52 18.16
N ALA A 485 18.54 15.06 17.97
CA ALA A 485 17.58 15.19 19.06
C ALA A 485 17.04 13.82 19.50
N PRO A 486 16.56 13.69 20.75
CA PRO A 486 15.65 12.61 21.11
C PRO A 486 14.46 12.56 20.17
N LEU A 487 14.00 11.34 19.89
CA LEU A 487 12.74 11.09 19.20
C LEU A 487 11.56 11.54 20.07
N VAL A 488 10.39 11.69 19.47
CA VAL A 488 9.16 11.95 20.23
C VAL A 488 8.76 10.68 20.97
N GLN A 489 8.81 10.74 22.30
CA GLN A 489 8.33 9.70 23.20
C GLN A 489 6.80 9.62 23.21
N ASP A 490 6.27 8.39 23.11
CA ASP A 490 4.85 8.09 23.24
C ASP A 490 4.53 7.54 24.66
N PRO A 491 3.79 8.28 25.50
CA PRO A 491 3.49 7.87 26.87
C PRO A 491 2.42 6.76 26.99
N GLY A 492 1.74 6.38 25.91
CA GLY A 492 0.89 5.20 25.88
C GLY A 492 1.67 3.92 25.56
N ARG A 493 2.60 3.99 24.60
CA ARG A 493 3.48 2.84 24.26
C ARG A 493 4.63 2.65 25.26
N HIS A 494 5.11 3.73 25.88
CA HIS A 494 6.16 3.74 26.92
C HIS A 494 5.63 4.37 28.23
N PRO A 495 4.69 3.72 28.94
CA PRO A 495 4.03 4.28 30.12
C PRO A 495 4.92 4.36 31.37
N ASP A 496 6.07 3.68 31.36
CA ASP A 496 7.14 3.80 32.36
C ASP A 496 7.98 5.10 32.20
N GLY A 497 7.78 5.82 31.09
CA GLY A 497 8.57 6.99 30.71
C GLY A 497 9.79 6.68 29.83
N GLY A 498 9.88 5.48 29.25
CA GLY A 498 10.93 5.08 28.32
C GLY A 498 11.03 5.97 27.07
N ASP A 499 12.25 6.13 26.54
CA ASP A 499 12.52 6.84 25.28
C ASP A 499 12.05 6.01 24.07
N SER A 500 11.21 6.59 23.19
CA SER A 500 10.92 5.97 21.89
C SER A 500 12.20 5.79 21.06
N THR A 501 12.31 4.61 20.45
CA THR A 501 13.54 4.04 19.91
C THR A 501 13.63 4.12 18.38
N LEU A 502 14.75 3.63 17.84
CA LEU A 502 14.91 3.40 16.40
C LEU A 502 14.41 2.02 15.96
N ASP A 503 13.74 1.25 16.80
CA ASP A 503 13.30 -0.08 16.39
C ASP A 503 12.19 -0.04 15.33
N VAL A 504 11.94 -1.19 14.73
CA VAL A 504 10.92 -1.38 13.68
C VAL A 504 9.53 -1.61 14.31
N ASP A 505 9.51 -1.95 15.60
CA ASP A 505 8.32 -2.19 16.45
C ASP A 505 8.01 -1.01 17.41
N ASP A 506 8.55 0.19 17.15
CA ASP A 506 8.34 1.39 18.00
C ASP A 506 7.67 2.53 17.21
N LEU A 507 6.35 2.60 17.31
CA LEU A 507 5.51 3.52 16.53
C LEU A 507 5.57 4.97 17.00
N GLY A 508 5.87 5.22 18.28
CA GLY A 508 5.67 6.52 18.92
C GLY A 508 6.32 7.71 18.21
N ALA A 509 7.41 7.46 17.49
CA ALA A 509 8.17 8.45 16.73
C ALA A 509 8.09 8.30 15.20
N ARG A 510 6.99 7.77 14.65
CA ARG A 510 6.77 7.56 13.20
C ARG A 510 5.58 8.34 12.64
N ALA A 511 5.65 8.69 11.37
CA ALA A 511 4.47 9.01 10.55
C ALA A 511 4.69 8.52 9.12
N SER A 512 3.64 8.01 8.48
CA SER A 512 3.72 7.22 7.24
C SER A 512 3.13 7.95 6.02
N ALA A 513 3.58 7.58 4.82
CA ALA A 513 3.20 8.26 3.58
C ALA A 513 1.67 8.28 3.36
N GLY A 514 1.17 9.46 2.99
CA GLY A 514 -0.24 9.80 2.80
C GLY A 514 -0.95 10.32 4.05
N GLN A 515 -0.40 10.12 5.26
CA GLN A 515 -0.92 10.75 6.47
C GLN A 515 -0.73 12.27 6.40
N THR A 516 -1.74 13.03 6.83
CA THR A 516 -1.79 14.49 6.66
C THR A 516 -1.94 15.19 8.01
N PHE A 517 -1.08 16.18 8.24
CA PHE A 517 -0.90 16.81 9.55
C PHE A 517 -0.98 18.33 9.48
N ALA A 518 -1.43 18.94 10.58
CA ALA A 518 -1.43 20.38 10.77
C ALA A 518 -0.01 20.88 11.09
N VAL A 519 0.44 21.91 10.39
CA VAL A 519 1.75 22.53 10.61
C VAL A 519 1.70 23.44 11.84
N ALA A 520 2.69 23.27 12.70
CA ALA A 520 2.90 24.02 13.92
C ALA A 520 4.14 24.95 13.85
N GLU A 521 5.12 24.66 12.98
CA GLU A 521 6.31 25.49 12.72
C GLU A 521 7.06 25.05 11.45
N ARG A 522 7.94 25.90 10.91
CA ARG A 522 8.91 25.56 9.84
C ARG A 522 10.25 26.23 10.13
N ARG A 523 11.36 25.49 10.03
CA ARG A 523 12.71 26.01 10.32
C ARG A 523 13.79 25.38 9.43
N GLY A 524 14.08 26.04 8.31
CA GLY A 524 15.05 25.53 7.33
C GLY A 524 14.53 24.27 6.65
N ASP A 525 15.32 23.20 6.63
CA ASP A 525 14.95 21.87 6.12
C ASP A 525 14.12 21.03 7.12
N TRP A 526 13.37 21.67 8.02
CA TRP A 526 12.56 21.01 9.06
C TRP A 526 11.15 21.60 9.13
N THR A 527 10.17 20.72 9.28
CA THR A 527 8.76 21.07 9.53
C THR A 527 8.36 20.51 10.89
N ALA A 528 7.66 21.31 11.71
CA ALA A 528 7.00 20.85 12.91
C ALA A 528 5.50 20.68 12.63
N VAL A 529 4.94 19.58 13.10
CA VAL A 529 3.50 19.31 13.10
C VAL A 529 2.99 19.18 14.52
N TRP A 530 1.68 19.39 14.71
CA TRP A 530 1.00 18.93 15.91
C TRP A 530 0.88 17.40 15.85
N TYR A 531 1.26 16.75 16.95
CA TYR A 531 1.39 15.30 17.04
C TYR A 531 1.38 14.93 18.53
N GLN A 532 0.48 14.06 18.99
CA GLN A 532 0.46 13.55 20.38
C GLN A 532 0.54 14.66 21.46
N GLY A 533 -0.30 15.69 21.32
CA GLY A 533 -0.40 16.80 22.27
C GLY A 533 0.81 17.74 22.31
N ARG A 534 1.76 17.63 21.36
CA ARG A 534 3.02 18.38 21.32
C ARG A 534 3.46 18.73 19.89
N LYS A 535 4.59 19.45 19.75
CA LYS A 535 5.25 19.67 18.45
C LYS A 535 6.20 18.51 18.13
N ALA A 536 5.98 17.82 17.03
CA ALA A 536 6.91 16.83 16.48
C ALA A 536 7.60 17.37 15.22
N TRP A 537 8.91 17.21 15.12
CA TRP A 537 9.73 17.72 14.02
C TRP A 537 10.19 16.59 13.09
N PHE A 538 9.95 16.74 11.79
CA PHE A 538 10.56 15.86 10.77
C PHE A 538 11.38 16.68 9.77
N LYS A 539 12.40 16.03 9.20
CA LYS A 539 13.31 16.65 8.23
C LYS A 539 12.67 16.64 6.85
N ASN A 540 12.40 17.82 6.29
CA ASN A 540 11.78 18.03 4.98
C ASN A 540 12.65 18.97 4.12
N PRO A 541 13.76 18.46 3.53
CA PRO A 541 14.70 19.29 2.78
C PRO A 541 14.21 19.57 1.36
N LYS A 542 14.35 20.81 0.89
CA LYS A 542 13.77 21.27 -0.40
C LYS A 542 14.21 20.48 -1.64
N LYS A 543 15.32 19.74 -1.59
CA LYS A 543 15.82 18.89 -2.70
C LYS A 543 15.32 17.45 -2.67
N GLN A 544 14.82 16.97 -1.53
CA GLN A 544 14.34 15.60 -1.32
C GLN A 544 13.20 15.68 -0.32
N ALA A 545 12.08 16.28 -0.76
CA ALA A 545 10.97 16.57 0.12
C ALA A 545 10.37 15.28 0.69
N THR A 546 10.12 15.28 2.00
CA THR A 546 9.50 14.17 2.74
C THR A 546 8.03 14.45 3.06
N ALA A 547 7.55 15.66 2.79
CA ALA A 547 6.13 16.01 2.83
C ALA A 547 5.80 17.13 1.84
N VAL A 548 4.58 17.09 1.32
CA VAL A 548 4.02 18.06 0.36
C VAL A 548 2.95 18.93 1.00
N GLY A 549 2.64 20.09 0.41
CA GLY A 549 1.57 20.96 0.89
C GLY A 549 0.19 20.35 0.66
N ALA A 550 -0.66 20.39 1.70
CA ALA A 550 -2.02 19.85 1.67
C ALA A 550 -3.08 20.94 1.93
N ALA A 551 -4.31 20.73 1.46
CA ALA A 551 -5.50 21.47 1.85
C ALA A 551 -6.57 20.49 2.35
N GLY A 552 -7.41 20.94 3.28
CA GLY A 552 -8.43 20.16 3.95
C GLY A 552 -8.95 20.90 5.19
N LYS A 553 -9.63 20.18 6.08
CA LYS A 553 -10.11 20.70 7.37
C LYS A 553 -9.17 20.30 8.51
N MET A 554 -9.22 21.09 9.58
CA MET A 554 -8.65 20.78 10.88
C MET A 554 -9.69 21.12 11.96
N VAL A 555 -9.50 20.57 13.15
CA VAL A 555 -10.19 21.00 14.38
C VAL A 555 -9.20 21.66 15.35
N THR A 556 -9.71 22.52 16.23
CA THR A 556 -8.99 23.14 17.36
C THR A 556 -9.94 23.20 18.58
N PRO A 557 -9.48 23.14 19.84
CA PRO A 557 -10.36 23.26 20.99
C PRO A 557 -11.01 24.65 21.05
N LYS A 558 -12.25 24.72 21.53
CA LYS A 558 -13.05 25.96 21.63
C LYS A 558 -12.42 26.96 22.60
N GLU A 559 -12.72 28.25 22.38
CA GLU A 559 -12.26 29.32 23.27
C GLU A 559 -12.76 29.08 24.72
N GLY A 560 -11.83 29.06 25.68
CA GLY A 560 -12.09 28.75 27.08
C GLY A 560 -11.75 27.30 27.50
N LEU A 561 -11.42 26.40 26.57
CA LEU A 561 -10.95 25.05 26.88
C LEU A 561 -9.42 24.96 26.76
N ASP A 562 -8.72 24.92 27.90
CA ASP A 562 -7.25 24.82 27.94
C ASP A 562 -6.73 23.49 27.37
N GLU A 563 -7.44 22.39 27.64
CA GLU A 563 -7.26 21.09 26.98
C GLU A 563 -8.55 20.26 27.00
N ILE A 564 -8.67 19.33 26.04
CA ILE A 564 -9.84 18.46 25.84
C ILE A 564 -9.39 16.99 25.69
N PRO A 565 -10.24 16.01 26.04
CA PRO A 565 -9.92 14.59 25.90
C PRO A 565 -9.79 14.14 24.44
N VAL A 566 -9.07 13.04 24.23
CA VAL A 566 -8.92 12.34 22.95
C VAL A 566 -9.25 10.88 23.19
N PHE A 567 -10.12 10.30 22.36
CA PHE A 567 -10.68 8.97 22.57
C PHE A 567 -10.25 7.99 21.48
N GLY A 568 -10.14 6.70 21.82
CA GLY A 568 -9.91 5.61 20.87
C GLY A 568 -11.19 4.99 20.29
N ARG A 569 -12.35 5.39 20.81
CA ARG A 569 -13.70 4.99 20.42
C ARG A 569 -14.58 6.24 20.44
N ALA A 570 -15.62 6.31 19.60
CA ALA A 570 -16.65 7.35 19.67
C ALA A 570 -17.96 6.69 20.15
N LEU A 571 -18.04 6.48 21.46
CA LEU A 571 -19.16 5.80 22.11
C LEU A 571 -20.37 6.74 22.26
N PRO A 572 -21.60 6.20 22.31
CA PRO A 572 -22.80 6.96 22.68
C PRO A 572 -22.73 7.54 24.09
N GLU A 573 -23.54 8.56 24.35
CA GLU A 573 -23.88 9.02 25.70
C GLU A 573 -24.66 7.97 26.51
N GLU A 574 -24.58 8.04 27.85
CA GLU A 574 -25.18 7.06 28.78
C GLU A 574 -26.69 6.85 28.55
N ASP A 575 -27.45 7.94 28.31
CA ASP A 575 -28.89 7.92 28.05
C ASP A 575 -29.29 7.24 26.72
N ALA A 576 -28.34 6.93 25.82
CA ALA A 576 -28.61 6.25 24.55
C ALA A 576 -28.69 4.71 24.70
N TYR A 577 -28.21 4.15 25.81
CA TYR A 577 -28.19 2.71 26.05
C TYR A 577 -29.57 2.19 26.48
N PRO A 578 -30.06 1.05 25.92
CA PRO A 578 -31.33 0.45 26.33
C PRO A 578 -31.38 0.06 27.81
N GLU A 579 -32.57 0.13 28.43
CA GLU A 579 -32.77 -0.27 29.84
C GLU A 579 -32.32 -1.73 30.06
N GLY A 580 -31.27 -1.92 30.88
CA GLY A 580 -30.67 -3.21 31.17
C GLY A 580 -29.42 -3.57 30.37
N MET A 581 -28.98 -2.73 29.42
CA MET A 581 -27.67 -2.84 28.76
C MET A 581 -26.66 -1.91 29.46
N GLU A 582 -25.57 -2.48 30.00
CA GLU A 582 -24.45 -1.69 30.52
C GLU A 582 -23.58 -1.19 29.35
N GLY A 583 -23.32 0.13 29.31
CA GLY A 583 -22.43 0.73 28.32
C GLY A 583 -20.96 0.65 28.70
N GLU A 584 -20.07 0.71 27.71
CA GLU A 584 -18.63 0.80 27.97
C GLU A 584 -18.27 2.16 28.58
N PRO A 585 -17.47 2.22 29.66
CA PRO A 585 -17.10 3.49 30.28
C PRO A 585 -16.17 4.32 29.37
N GLU A 586 -16.32 5.64 29.43
CA GLU A 586 -15.45 6.57 28.72
C GLU A 586 -13.98 6.39 29.12
N ALA A 587 -13.16 5.99 28.15
CA ALA A 587 -11.72 5.81 28.30
C ALA A 587 -10.97 6.83 27.42
N PRO A 588 -10.77 8.08 27.89
CA PRO A 588 -9.86 9.01 27.24
C PRO A 588 -8.44 8.44 27.26
N LEU A 589 -7.74 8.57 26.14
CA LEU A 589 -6.35 8.15 25.98
C LEU A 589 -5.41 9.06 26.80
N PRO A 590 -4.17 8.64 27.15
CA PRO A 590 -3.23 9.41 27.96
C PRO A 590 -2.55 10.56 27.20
N TYR A 591 -3.31 11.25 26.33
CA TYR A 591 -2.86 12.31 25.46
C TYR A 591 -3.83 13.49 25.51
N HIS A 592 -3.28 14.71 25.49
CA HIS A 592 -4.06 15.93 25.72
C HIS A 592 -4.07 16.78 24.45
N PHE A 593 -5.26 17.12 23.95
CA PHE A 593 -5.42 18.07 22.85
C PHE A 593 -5.61 19.48 23.44
N ARG A 594 -4.57 20.32 23.32
CA ARG A 594 -4.49 21.60 24.05
C ARG A 594 -4.89 22.81 23.21
N ALA A 595 -5.28 23.89 23.88
CA ALA A 595 -5.61 25.18 23.26
C ALA A 595 -4.54 25.63 22.25
N GLY A 596 -4.99 26.10 21.08
CA GLY A 596 -4.12 26.55 19.99
C GLY A 596 -3.40 25.43 19.20
N GLN A 597 -3.59 24.15 19.55
CA GLN A 597 -3.22 23.03 18.69
C GLN A 597 -4.25 22.82 17.59
N ARG A 598 -3.87 22.11 16.53
CA ARG A 598 -4.77 21.77 15.42
C ARG A 598 -4.51 20.33 14.97
N TYR A 599 -5.54 19.55 14.68
CA TYR A 599 -5.42 18.21 14.08
C TYR A 599 -6.30 18.08 12.84
N VAL A 600 -5.86 17.28 11.86
CA VAL A 600 -6.52 17.17 10.54
C VAL A 600 -7.68 16.20 10.58
N THR A 601 -8.79 16.55 9.95
CA THR A 601 -10.01 15.73 9.87
C THR A 601 -10.58 15.77 8.46
N GLU A 602 -10.99 14.63 7.92
CA GLU A 602 -11.77 14.58 6.68
C GLU A 602 -13.30 14.64 6.96
N GLY A 603 -13.77 14.23 8.15
CA GLY A 603 -15.19 14.19 8.48
C GLY A 603 -15.56 14.04 9.96
N THR A 604 -16.85 14.22 10.23
CA THR A 604 -17.50 13.76 11.46
C THR A 604 -17.78 12.26 11.37
N ILE A 605 -17.87 11.61 12.52
CA ILE A 605 -18.35 10.23 12.66
C ILE A 605 -19.38 10.18 13.79
N ASP A 606 -20.48 9.47 13.53
CA ASP A 606 -21.59 9.34 14.47
C ASP A 606 -21.22 8.34 15.58
N SER A 607 -21.65 8.62 16.81
CA SER A 607 -21.40 7.75 17.95
C SER A 607 -22.19 6.43 17.81
N SER A 608 -21.51 5.31 18.02
CA SER A 608 -22.20 4.02 18.14
C SER A 608 -21.39 3.02 18.95
N PHE A 609 -22.11 2.09 19.55
CA PHE A 609 -21.57 0.92 20.22
C PHE A 609 -22.23 -0.33 19.64
N VAL A 610 -21.40 -1.29 19.26
CA VAL A 610 -21.83 -2.64 18.92
C VAL A 610 -21.34 -3.51 20.07
N PRO A 611 -22.25 -4.13 20.86
CA PRO A 611 -21.82 -5.08 21.86
C PRO A 611 -21.16 -6.27 21.15
N ARG A 612 -20.11 -6.81 21.77
CA ARG A 612 -19.69 -8.18 21.43
C ARG A 612 -20.87 -9.08 21.80
N SER A 613 -21.31 -9.89 20.84
CA SER A 613 -22.55 -10.67 20.93
C SER A 613 -22.45 -11.77 22.01
N ALA A 614 -23.56 -12.42 22.33
CA ALA A 614 -23.55 -13.82 22.77
C ALA A 614 -23.59 -14.75 21.53
N PHE A 615 -23.53 -16.07 21.71
CA PHE A 615 -23.77 -17.00 20.59
C PHE A 615 -25.26 -16.96 20.18
N VAL A 616 -25.56 -16.40 19.00
CA VAL A 616 -26.93 -16.07 18.56
C VAL A 616 -27.15 -16.29 17.06
N ASP A 617 -28.39 -16.62 16.68
CA ASP A 617 -28.81 -16.74 15.27
C ASP A 617 -29.06 -15.37 14.57
N SER A 618 -28.97 -14.25 15.29
CA SER A 618 -29.36 -12.92 14.80
C SER A 618 -28.51 -11.79 15.39
N PRO A 619 -28.07 -10.79 14.60
CA PRO A 619 -27.28 -9.66 15.08
C PRO A 619 -27.87 -8.93 16.29
N GLU A 620 -26.99 -8.53 17.22
CA GLU A 620 -27.33 -7.60 18.30
C GLU A 620 -27.61 -6.18 17.76
N PRO A 621 -28.47 -5.38 18.41
CA PRO A 621 -28.83 -4.06 17.92
C PRO A 621 -27.73 -3.03 18.21
N VAL A 622 -27.22 -2.41 17.14
CA VAL A 622 -26.27 -1.29 17.21
C VAL A 622 -26.88 -0.12 18.01
N VAL A 623 -26.30 0.19 19.17
CA VAL A 623 -26.64 1.38 19.95
C VAL A 623 -26.05 2.61 19.27
N ARG A 624 -26.83 3.68 19.10
CA ARG A 624 -26.40 4.94 18.48
C ARG A 624 -26.78 6.11 19.38
N GLY A 625 -25.86 7.04 19.58
CA GLY A 625 -26.12 8.28 20.32
C GLY A 625 -26.36 9.47 19.39
N ASP A 626 -26.79 10.59 19.98
CA ASP A 626 -26.84 11.91 19.34
C ASP A 626 -25.47 12.63 19.39
N GLU A 627 -24.52 12.22 20.25
CA GLU A 627 -23.17 12.79 20.25
C GLU A 627 -22.44 12.52 18.91
N THR A 628 -21.77 13.56 18.41
CA THR A 628 -21.04 13.54 17.14
C THR A 628 -19.56 13.75 17.40
N TYR A 629 -18.68 12.93 16.82
CA TYR A 629 -17.24 13.07 16.96
C TYR A 629 -16.59 13.55 15.65
N TYR A 630 -15.40 14.14 15.74
CA TYR A 630 -14.49 14.29 14.60
C TYR A 630 -13.42 13.21 14.65
N GLN A 631 -13.26 12.47 13.54
CA GLN A 631 -12.08 11.63 13.34
C GLN A 631 -10.88 12.53 13.00
N ILE A 632 -9.76 12.35 13.70
CA ILE A 632 -8.56 13.16 13.56
C ILE A 632 -7.30 12.33 13.31
N GLN A 633 -6.37 12.83 12.48
CA GLN A 633 -4.98 12.36 12.47
C GLN A 633 -4.27 13.01 13.67
N PHE A 634 -4.15 12.27 14.77
CA PHE A 634 -3.60 12.79 16.02
C PHE A 634 -2.09 12.55 16.15
N ASP A 635 -1.61 11.45 15.61
CA ASP A 635 -0.21 11.03 15.61
C ASP A 635 0.05 10.01 14.48
N HIS A 636 0.72 8.88 14.75
CA HIS A 636 0.73 7.73 13.85
C HIS A 636 -0.66 7.12 13.59
N ARG A 637 -1.66 7.38 14.44
CA ARG A 637 -3.03 6.81 14.37
C ARG A 637 -4.09 7.84 14.02
N ILE A 638 -5.28 7.33 13.68
CA ILE A 638 -6.53 8.07 13.81
C ILE A 638 -7.00 8.08 15.28
N ALA A 639 -7.74 9.08 15.70
CA ALA A 639 -8.40 9.17 17.01
C ALA A 639 -9.70 9.99 16.91
N TYR A 640 -10.47 10.08 18.00
CA TYR A 640 -11.77 10.76 18.01
C TYR A 640 -11.85 11.86 19.09
N VAL A 641 -12.54 12.96 18.79
CA VAL A 641 -12.80 14.08 19.72
C VAL A 641 -14.24 14.57 19.54
N ARG A 642 -14.92 14.97 20.62
CA ARG A 642 -16.33 15.42 20.56
C ARG A 642 -16.47 16.70 19.74
N ALA A 643 -17.51 16.79 18.89
CA ALA A 643 -17.87 18.04 18.20
C ALA A 643 -18.35 19.12 19.20
N GLY A 644 -18.80 18.72 20.38
CA GLY A 644 -19.03 19.58 21.54
C GLY A 644 -17.80 20.43 21.93
N ASP A 645 -16.58 19.91 21.75
CA ASP A 645 -15.35 20.49 22.30
C ASP A 645 -14.51 21.32 21.30
N VAL A 646 -14.78 21.20 19.99
CA VAL A 646 -13.90 21.74 18.93
C VAL A 646 -14.58 22.64 17.91
N ASP A 647 -13.83 23.64 17.43
CA ASP A 647 -14.17 24.44 16.25
C ASP A 647 -13.43 23.93 15.00
N VAL A 648 -14.09 23.95 13.85
CA VAL A 648 -13.51 23.55 12.56
C VAL A 648 -12.81 24.74 11.89
N VAL A 649 -11.54 24.55 11.52
CA VAL A 649 -10.72 25.55 10.80
C VAL A 649 -10.16 24.97 9.51
N GLY A 650 -10.28 25.71 8.39
CA GLY A 650 -9.81 25.26 7.08
C GLY A 650 -8.40 25.74 6.72
N SER A 651 -7.64 24.95 5.96
CA SER A 651 -6.48 25.46 5.24
C SER A 651 -6.88 26.04 3.88
N ALA A 652 -6.24 27.13 3.45
CA ALA A 652 -6.59 27.82 2.22
C ALA A 652 -6.25 26.99 0.98
N VAL A 653 -7.26 26.64 0.19
CA VAL A 653 -7.10 25.98 -1.11
C VAL A 653 -6.31 26.89 -2.06
N ALA A 654 -5.28 26.36 -2.70
CA ALA A 654 -4.53 27.10 -3.70
C ALA A 654 -5.42 27.34 -4.94
N ALA A 655 -5.71 28.61 -5.24
CA ALA A 655 -6.46 28.96 -6.44
C ALA A 655 -5.73 28.45 -7.70
N GLY A 656 -6.38 27.55 -8.44
CA GLY A 656 -5.88 27.07 -9.73
C GLY A 656 -5.76 28.23 -10.74
N PRO A 657 -4.97 28.07 -11.81
CA PRO A 657 -4.83 29.09 -12.83
C PRO A 657 -6.20 29.38 -13.47
N SER A 658 -6.71 30.59 -13.23
CA SER A 658 -7.99 31.06 -13.76
C SER A 658 -8.00 30.90 -15.29
N SER A 659 -8.82 29.99 -15.80
CA SER A 659 -9.08 29.86 -17.23
C SER A 659 -9.80 31.12 -17.71
N ALA A 660 -9.05 32.05 -18.27
CA ALA A 660 -9.58 33.28 -18.82
C ALA A 660 -10.71 32.98 -19.82
N PRO A 661 -11.88 33.65 -19.71
CA PRO A 661 -13.00 33.37 -20.59
C PRO A 661 -12.61 33.69 -22.04
N GLN A 662 -12.74 32.69 -22.93
CA GLN A 662 -12.56 32.92 -24.35
C GLN A 662 -13.67 33.87 -24.83
N GLY A 663 -13.28 35.02 -25.35
CA GLY A 663 -14.22 36.00 -25.90
C GLY A 663 -14.95 35.43 -27.11
N GLY A 664 -16.23 35.12 -26.96
CA GLY A 664 -17.07 34.61 -28.04
C GLY A 664 -17.29 35.67 -29.12
N SER A 665 -16.65 35.51 -30.27
CA SER A 665 -16.94 36.31 -31.47
C SER A 665 -18.27 35.88 -32.07
N THR A 666 -19.35 36.61 -31.76
CA THR A 666 -20.67 36.40 -32.38
C THR A 666 -20.69 36.94 -33.81
N GLY A 667 -20.72 36.04 -34.79
CA GLY A 667 -20.86 36.35 -36.20
C GLY A 667 -22.22 35.94 -36.76
N ASN A 668 -23.20 36.83 -36.64
CA ASN A 668 -24.35 37.02 -37.56
C ASN A 668 -25.18 38.22 -37.07
#